data_AF-A0A9N8DA26-F1
#
_entry.id   AF-A0A9N8DA26-F1
#
_cell.length_a   1.000
_cell.length_b   1.000
_cell.length_c   1.000
_cell.angle_alpha   90.00
_cell.angle_beta   90.00
_cell.angle_gamma   90.00
#
_symmetry.space_group_name_H-M   'P 1'
#
loop_
_entity.id
_entity.type
_entity.pdbx_description
1 polymer ?
#
loop_
_entity_poly.entity_id
_entity_poly.type
_entity_poly.pdbx_seq_one_letter_code
_entity_poly.pdbx_strand_id
1 'polypeptide(L)'
;MGDSGWDDLFAMAEGSGDTAADSAYQQPADEPVVREKPRKSRKRRRKEKESKKSTQDRSKYYQEAFQGMLQSRIHESAAWPDWISLGGSLSSTQECTKFHASSSHESASDKGSLCSHCQQSASCHEITSSTKHPCLQTYCHLRNIRCIAKVAILSNTLTKSLPDTTTAMLQNQLSKLNRAFSSSQSSLIHNSHEVSLLESKKIQLDKSAKLVMSTRKENPFVDLVRLIIGCDDLYYRLYYLQITNQLTPMAAEPNTDSIPEDQYLFLPHPSEHHGSLTAAPSVESEACQDLLERLNKDDDETLLQHVGFPGSEEAKQHPLAAIQRYRFLETVVIFYQSGWCHWETTRQQVLRSLNNIKDDDEEHETPAPTILREWRDSCRDFLCHLYAYATLSATSLDTMARFAKEGGIVEYGAGTGYLATILAKNYNVRVNAFDVCPNSNNNETEKSGTHNDYHGLTPCCTKVKQGDVATLAKDLKQYTINARNVTLLLCYPPPKSSMALDTLKAFVQHGGTSFIHIGEFKGLTGSPEFEQYLHDKLECVQRFPCPSWGTDAAEVTMWTTKKTNDGSKKRPLLPCSFCKKREAVRRCRLLRYLVYCGKKCCKRDAEARGKQLRLHMIDLGPSIRLEFQDDRQFEVL
;
A
#
# COMPACT_ATOMS: atom_id res chain seq x y z
N MET A 1 10.11 6.66 -25.68
CA MET A 1 11.36 7.06 -25.01
C MET A 1 11.00 8.17 -24.04
N GLY A 2 10.65 7.86 -22.79
CA GLY A 2 10.61 6.54 -22.14
C GLY A 2 11.11 6.69 -20.71
N ASP A 3 10.33 7.41 -19.91
CA ASP A 3 10.75 8.10 -18.68
C ASP A 3 9.47 8.44 -17.89
N SER A 4 8.76 7.40 -17.45
CA SER A 4 7.56 7.50 -16.57
C SER A 4 7.16 6.17 -15.91
N GLY A 5 8.10 5.26 -15.62
CA GLY A 5 7.92 4.07 -14.80
C GLY A 5 8.10 4.33 -13.30
N TRP A 6 7.62 5.48 -12.79
CA TRP A 6 7.96 6.07 -11.47
C TRP A 6 9.46 6.35 -11.25
N ASP A 7 10.24 6.56 -12.31
CA ASP A 7 11.37 5.70 -12.70
C ASP A 7 12.44 5.41 -11.63
N ASP A 8 12.77 6.37 -10.75
CA ASP A 8 13.83 6.22 -9.75
C ASP A 8 13.35 5.82 -8.33
N LEU A 9 12.06 5.63 -8.07
CA LEU A 9 11.60 5.49 -6.68
C LEU A 9 11.80 4.14 -5.96
N PHE A 10 11.95 2.91 -6.49
CA PHE A 10 12.08 2.27 -7.83
C PHE A 10 13.48 2.03 -8.43
N ALA A 11 14.47 2.93 -8.36
CA ALA A 11 15.87 2.61 -8.73
C ALA A 11 16.62 1.87 -7.58
N MET A 12 15.93 0.91 -6.93
CA MET A 12 16.31 0.04 -5.80
C MET A 12 16.00 0.47 -4.33
N ALA A 13 15.96 1.72 -3.85
CA ALA A 13 16.46 2.98 -4.36
C ALA A 13 17.14 3.75 -3.19
N GLU A 14 18.44 4.04 -3.19
CA GLU A 14 19.48 3.69 -4.16
C GLU A 14 20.62 2.92 -3.46
N GLY A 15 20.66 1.60 -3.68
CA GLY A 15 21.89 0.78 -3.63
C GLY A 15 22.50 0.61 -5.03
N SER A 16 22.43 1.67 -5.84
CA SER A 16 22.62 1.76 -7.30
C SER A 16 23.17 0.54 -8.07
N GLY A 17 22.26 -0.26 -8.64
CA GLY A 17 22.48 -1.03 -9.87
C GLY A 17 23.03 -2.45 -9.73
N ASP A 18 22.79 -3.27 -10.77
CA ASP A 18 23.17 -4.68 -10.85
C ASP A 18 24.65 -4.93 -10.54
N THR A 19 24.92 -5.53 -9.38
CA THR A 19 26.16 -6.29 -9.14
C THR A 19 25.87 -7.59 -8.40
N ALA A 20 25.88 -8.70 -9.16
CA ALA A 20 26.02 -10.01 -8.56
C ALA A 20 27.44 -10.18 -8.00
N ALA A 21 27.53 -10.41 -6.69
CA ALA A 21 28.66 -10.97 -5.94
C ALA A 21 30.10 -10.60 -6.39
N ASP A 22 30.71 -9.59 -5.74
CA ASP A 22 31.90 -9.79 -4.90
C ASP A 22 32.40 -8.46 -4.30
N SER A 23 32.68 -8.42 -2.98
CA SER A 23 33.44 -7.31 -2.38
C SER A 23 34.27 -7.76 -1.16
N ALA A 24 35.59 -7.64 -1.28
CA ALA A 24 36.52 -7.87 -0.19
C ALA A 24 36.76 -6.56 0.60
N TYR A 25 36.59 -6.61 1.91
CA TYR A 25 36.75 -5.43 2.78
C TYR A 25 38.23 -5.04 2.95
N GLN A 26 38.57 -3.77 2.73
CA GLN A 26 39.83 -3.16 3.19
C GLN A 26 39.53 -1.99 4.12
N GLN A 27 40.32 -1.85 5.19
CA GLN A 27 40.16 -0.78 6.19
C GLN A 27 41.12 0.39 5.91
N PRO A 28 40.66 1.65 5.98
CA PRO A 28 41.54 2.80 6.11
C PRO A 28 42.08 2.92 7.56
N ALA A 29 43.22 3.58 7.73
CA ALA A 29 43.86 3.78 9.04
C ALA A 29 43.52 5.15 9.66
N ASP A 30 43.43 5.21 10.99
CA ASP A 30 43.20 6.44 11.76
C ASP A 30 44.50 7.25 11.98
N GLU A 31 44.44 8.58 11.78
CA GLU A 31 45.42 9.54 12.31
C GLU A 31 44.79 10.48 13.36
N PRO A 32 45.36 10.60 14.58
CA PRO A 32 44.76 11.38 15.67
C PRO A 32 45.16 12.87 15.65
N VAL A 33 44.32 13.72 15.05
CA VAL A 33 44.52 15.19 15.08
C VAL A 33 44.23 15.79 16.46
N VAL A 34 45.29 16.03 17.24
CA VAL A 34 45.21 16.69 18.56
C VAL A 34 44.86 18.17 18.41
N ARG A 35 43.72 18.60 18.96
CA ARG A 35 43.32 20.03 19.06
C ARG A 35 43.23 20.48 20.51
N GLU A 36 44.02 21.48 20.87
CA GLU A 36 43.95 22.13 22.18
C GLU A 36 42.60 22.85 22.41
N LYS A 37 42.13 22.87 23.66
CA LYS A 37 40.82 23.42 24.03
C LYS A 37 40.98 24.70 24.87
N PRO A 38 40.64 25.90 24.34
CA PRO A 38 40.81 27.15 25.06
C PRO A 38 39.94 27.23 26.33
N ARG A 39 40.49 27.80 27.42
CA ARG A 39 39.87 27.86 28.75
C ARG A 39 38.68 28.84 28.81
N LYS A 40 37.50 28.41 28.37
CA LYS A 40 36.22 29.16 28.52
C LYS A 40 35.89 29.46 29.99
N SER A 41 35.43 30.68 30.27
CA SER A 41 35.16 31.19 31.62
C SER A 41 33.94 30.59 32.33
N ARG A 42 33.95 30.63 33.67
CA ARG A 42 32.97 29.95 34.56
C ARG A 42 31.50 30.36 34.33
N LYS A 43 31.20 31.63 34.03
CA LYS A 43 29.82 32.09 33.75
C LYS A 43 29.26 31.52 32.44
N ARG A 44 30.05 31.49 31.35
CA ARG A 44 29.61 30.95 30.04
C ARG A 44 29.24 29.46 30.14
N ARG A 45 29.97 28.70 30.97
CA ARG A 45 29.69 27.27 31.25
C ARG A 45 28.33 27.01 31.92
N ARG A 46 27.68 27.98 32.56
CA ARG A 46 26.35 27.77 33.18
C ARG A 46 25.23 27.86 32.14
N LYS A 47 25.16 28.97 31.39
CA LYS A 47 24.20 29.12 30.28
C LYS A 47 24.41 28.07 29.18
N GLU A 48 25.66 27.63 28.92
CA GLU A 48 25.96 26.53 27.99
C GLU A 48 25.49 25.15 28.51
N LYS A 49 25.33 24.95 29.83
CA LYS A 49 24.72 23.74 30.41
C LYS A 49 23.20 23.79 30.40
N GLU A 50 22.61 24.91 30.79
CA GLU A 50 21.16 25.11 30.83
C GLU A 50 20.55 24.99 29.41
N SER A 51 21.19 25.59 28.40
CA SER A 51 20.84 25.42 26.99
C SER A 51 20.95 23.96 26.52
N LYS A 52 22.05 23.25 26.83
CA LYS A 52 22.22 21.85 26.41
C LYS A 52 21.21 20.90 27.07
N LYS A 53 20.83 21.16 28.33
CA LYS A 53 19.76 20.38 28.99
C LYS A 53 18.43 20.55 28.25
N SER A 54 18.03 21.80 27.96
CA SER A 54 16.80 22.08 27.19
C SER A 54 16.81 21.41 25.81
N THR A 55 17.93 21.44 25.08
CA THR A 55 18.04 20.72 23.79
C THR A 55 17.93 19.20 23.95
N GLN A 56 18.51 18.62 25.01
CA GLN A 56 18.44 17.19 25.29
C GLN A 56 17.01 16.76 25.70
N ASP A 57 16.35 17.54 26.56
CA ASP A 57 14.99 17.26 27.03
C ASP A 57 13.99 17.34 25.86
N ARG A 58 14.06 18.36 24.99
CA ARG A 58 13.22 18.47 23.78
C ARG A 58 13.50 17.36 22.77
N SER A 59 14.76 16.93 22.63
CA SER A 59 15.10 15.77 21.77
C SER A 59 14.45 14.48 22.27
N LYS A 60 14.40 14.27 23.60
CA LYS A 60 13.71 13.12 24.21
C LYS A 60 12.21 13.15 23.93
N TYR A 61 11.52 14.28 24.16
CA TYR A 61 10.08 14.37 23.92
C TYR A 61 9.72 14.19 22.44
N TYR A 62 10.52 14.74 21.52
CA TYR A 62 10.33 14.46 20.10
C TYR A 62 10.44 12.97 19.79
N GLN A 63 11.47 12.28 20.30
CA GLN A 63 11.63 10.84 20.07
C GLN A 63 10.49 10.02 20.67
N GLU A 64 9.97 10.37 21.84
CA GLU A 64 8.82 9.70 22.44
C GLU A 64 7.53 9.90 21.61
N ALA A 65 7.26 11.13 21.16
CA ALA A 65 6.13 11.43 20.26
C ALA A 65 6.28 10.74 18.88
N PHE A 66 7.49 10.73 18.32
CA PHE A 66 7.81 10.11 17.03
C PHE A 66 7.65 8.59 17.09
N GLN A 67 8.12 7.94 18.16
CA GLN A 67 7.89 6.51 18.37
C GLN A 67 6.40 6.19 18.59
N GLY A 68 5.64 7.09 19.24
CA GLY A 68 4.17 7.02 19.30
C GLY A 68 3.53 7.05 17.91
N MET A 69 3.94 7.98 17.05
CA MET A 69 3.50 8.04 15.65
C MET A 69 3.87 6.77 14.89
N LEU A 70 5.11 6.29 14.98
CA LEU A 70 5.53 5.04 14.30
C LEU A 70 4.73 3.81 14.77
N GLN A 71 4.34 3.76 16.05
CA GLN A 71 3.47 2.70 16.60
C GLN A 71 2.00 2.87 16.19
N SER A 72 1.52 4.09 15.94
CA SER A 72 0.16 4.32 15.43
C SER A 72 -0.08 3.73 14.05
N ARG A 73 0.97 3.54 13.23
CA ARG A 73 0.89 3.10 11.82
C ARG A 73 0.23 1.73 11.59
N ILE A 74 0.15 0.90 12.61
CA ILE A 74 -0.48 -0.43 12.59
C ILE A 74 -1.94 -0.42 13.08
N HIS A 75 -2.44 0.74 13.49
CA HIS A 75 -3.82 0.98 13.89
C HIS A 75 -4.48 1.91 12.88
N GLU A 76 -5.78 1.73 12.64
CA GLU A 76 -6.55 2.68 11.84
C GLU A 76 -6.93 3.89 12.69
N SER A 77 -6.64 5.11 12.20
CA SER A 77 -7.12 6.34 12.83
C SER A 77 -8.44 6.81 12.21
N ALA A 78 -9.46 6.92 13.06
CA ALA A 78 -10.82 7.33 12.70
C ALA A 78 -11.04 8.86 12.72
N ALA A 79 -10.13 9.65 13.30
CA ALA A 79 -10.30 11.10 13.43
C ALA A 79 -9.58 11.90 12.33
N TRP A 80 -9.85 13.20 12.26
CA TRP A 80 -8.92 14.20 11.71
C TRP A 80 -8.06 14.76 12.86
N PRO A 81 -6.75 15.01 12.67
CA PRO A 81 -5.95 15.75 13.65
C PRO A 81 -6.48 17.16 13.94
N ASP A 82 -6.43 17.60 15.19
CA ASP A 82 -7.00 18.88 15.67
C ASP A 82 -6.42 20.15 15.00
N TRP A 83 -5.27 20.03 14.33
CA TRP A 83 -4.68 21.12 13.54
C TRP A 83 -5.34 21.30 12.16
N ILE A 84 -6.21 20.38 11.73
CA ILE A 84 -7.00 20.48 10.50
C ILE A 84 -8.37 21.09 10.80
N SER A 85 -8.78 22.04 9.97
CA SER A 85 -10.11 22.65 10.01
C SER A 85 -10.75 22.67 8.62
N LEU A 86 -12.09 22.55 8.59
CA LEU A 86 -12.89 22.43 7.37
C LEU A 86 -13.47 23.79 6.93
N GLY A 87 -13.05 24.24 5.74
CA GLY A 87 -13.50 25.46 5.06
C GLY A 87 -14.69 25.21 4.11
N GLY A 88 -14.76 25.97 3.02
CA GLY A 88 -15.87 25.90 2.04
C GLY A 88 -15.83 24.69 1.12
N SER A 89 -16.86 24.52 0.29
CA SER A 89 -16.95 23.39 -0.65
C SER A 89 -15.88 23.44 -1.74
N LEU A 90 -15.37 22.27 -2.12
CA LEU A 90 -14.50 22.00 -3.26
C LEU A 90 -15.28 21.64 -4.54
N SER A 91 -16.62 21.70 -4.49
CA SER A 91 -17.50 21.56 -5.65
C SER A 91 -17.89 22.92 -6.26
N SER A 92 -18.57 22.90 -7.41
CA SER A 92 -18.97 24.11 -8.14
C SER A 92 -20.09 24.93 -7.46
N THR A 93 -20.80 24.39 -6.48
CA THR A 93 -21.84 25.11 -5.72
C THR A 93 -21.21 26.03 -4.68
N GLN A 94 -20.99 27.30 -5.04
CA GLN A 94 -20.27 28.31 -4.23
C GLN A 94 -20.94 28.70 -2.90
N GLU A 95 -22.12 28.16 -2.59
CA GLU A 95 -22.97 28.57 -1.47
C GLU A 95 -22.43 28.16 -0.09
N CYS A 96 -21.58 27.12 -0.02
CA CYS A 96 -21.01 26.64 1.24
C CYS A 96 -19.61 27.22 1.47
N THR A 97 -19.49 28.22 2.35
CA THR A 97 -18.23 28.91 2.68
C THR A 97 -17.47 28.30 3.86
N LYS A 98 -18.13 27.46 4.67
CA LYS A 98 -17.56 26.71 5.80
C LYS A 98 -18.33 25.41 6.00
N PHE A 99 -17.67 24.34 6.44
CA PHE A 99 -18.35 23.13 6.87
C PHE A 99 -19.16 23.36 8.15
N HIS A 100 -20.44 22.99 8.13
CA HIS A 100 -21.34 23.03 9.28
C HIS A 100 -21.76 21.61 9.65
N ALA A 101 -21.12 21.01 10.66
CA ALA A 101 -21.50 19.69 11.17
C ALA A 101 -22.97 19.67 11.60
N SER A 102 -23.69 18.59 11.31
CA SER A 102 -25.05 18.38 11.79
C SER A 102 -25.06 18.19 13.31
N SER A 103 -25.95 18.90 14.01
CA SER A 103 -25.95 19.02 15.48
C SER A 103 -26.37 17.77 16.26
N SER A 104 -26.42 16.60 15.61
CA SER A 104 -26.65 15.30 16.24
C SER A 104 -25.36 14.54 16.56
N HIS A 105 -24.21 14.98 16.05
CA HIS A 105 -22.88 14.42 16.36
C HIS A 105 -22.00 15.56 16.92
N GLU A 106 -21.82 15.61 18.25
CA GLU A 106 -21.20 16.77 18.93
C GLU A 106 -19.70 16.94 18.63
N SER A 107 -19.05 15.94 18.02
CA SER A 107 -17.65 16.01 17.58
C SER A 107 -17.53 16.09 16.06
N ALA A 108 -17.11 17.26 15.56
CA ALA A 108 -16.82 17.50 14.13
C ALA A 108 -15.62 16.71 13.56
N SER A 109 -14.99 15.85 14.36
CA SER A 109 -14.01 14.84 13.95
C SER A 109 -14.65 13.61 13.30
N ASP A 110 -15.97 13.42 13.43
CA ASP A 110 -16.70 12.31 12.81
C ASP A 110 -16.72 12.47 11.27
N LYS A 111 -15.88 11.68 10.61
CA LYS A 111 -15.61 11.77 9.16
C LYS A 111 -16.84 11.49 8.28
N GLY A 112 -17.89 10.87 8.83
CA GLY A 112 -19.15 10.62 8.12
C GLY A 112 -20.18 11.73 8.18
N SER A 113 -19.90 12.81 8.92
CA SER A 113 -20.81 13.96 9.00
C SER A 113 -21.01 14.63 7.62
N LEU A 114 -22.28 14.85 7.27
CA LEU A 114 -22.66 15.70 6.13
C LEU A 114 -22.74 17.15 6.59
N CYS A 115 -22.31 18.07 5.73
CA CYS A 115 -22.47 19.50 5.96
C CYS A 115 -23.96 19.86 5.92
N SER A 116 -24.51 20.36 7.02
CA SER A 116 -25.92 20.75 7.13
C SER A 116 -26.35 21.83 6.11
N HIS A 117 -25.41 22.58 5.53
CA HIS A 117 -25.69 23.60 4.51
C HIS A 117 -25.83 23.02 3.09
N CYS A 118 -24.87 22.22 2.61
CA CYS A 118 -24.85 21.71 1.23
C CYS A 118 -25.11 20.20 1.09
N GLN A 119 -25.31 19.50 2.20
CA GLN A 119 -25.50 18.03 2.30
C GLN A 119 -24.33 17.20 1.73
N GLN A 120 -23.18 17.82 1.45
CA GLN A 120 -21.96 17.14 1.04
C GLN A 120 -21.11 16.75 2.25
N SER A 121 -20.34 15.68 2.11
CA SER A 121 -19.37 15.17 3.09
C SER A 121 -18.26 16.18 3.43
N ALA A 122 -17.56 15.95 4.56
CA ALA A 122 -16.29 16.60 4.85
C ALA A 122 -15.21 16.35 3.76
N SER A 123 -15.32 15.27 2.98
CA SER A 123 -14.43 14.99 1.85
C SER A 123 -14.58 15.99 0.69
N CYS A 124 -15.76 16.59 0.54
CA CYS A 124 -16.03 17.65 -0.44
C CYS A 124 -15.70 19.08 0.04
N HIS A 125 -15.03 19.29 1.17
CA HIS A 125 -14.73 20.63 1.72
C HIS A 125 -13.21 20.90 1.81
N GLU A 126 -12.79 22.16 1.71
CA GLU A 126 -11.39 22.58 1.79
C GLU A 126 -10.81 22.25 3.19
N ILE A 127 -9.70 21.54 3.28
CA ILE A 127 -8.96 21.42 4.54
C ILE A 127 -7.94 22.54 4.67
N THR A 128 -7.84 23.13 5.86
CA THR A 128 -6.89 24.19 6.17
C THR A 128 -6.20 23.93 7.51
N SER A 129 -4.87 24.11 7.53
CA SER A 129 -4.03 23.97 8.72
C SER A 129 -4.15 25.22 9.61
N SER A 130 -4.40 25.03 10.91
CA SER A 130 -4.29 26.10 11.92
C SER A 130 -2.83 26.57 12.11
N THR A 131 -1.86 25.74 11.74
CA THR A 131 -0.43 26.04 11.82
C THR A 131 0.10 26.70 10.53
N LYS A 132 1.23 27.40 10.67
CA LYS A 132 2.04 27.88 9.53
C LYS A 132 3.10 26.87 9.07
N HIS A 133 3.07 25.61 9.54
CA HIS A 133 4.14 24.66 9.23
C HIS A 133 4.10 24.24 7.74
N PRO A 134 5.15 24.48 6.93
CA PRO A 134 5.08 24.32 5.49
C PRO A 134 4.68 22.92 4.99
N CYS A 135 5.14 21.84 5.64
CA CYS A 135 4.72 20.48 5.26
C CYS A 135 3.23 20.21 5.51
N LEU A 136 2.67 20.77 6.58
CA LEU A 136 1.25 20.59 6.93
C LEU A 136 0.35 21.42 5.99
N GLN A 137 0.77 22.63 5.63
CA GLN A 137 0.12 23.43 4.59
C GLN A 137 0.22 22.77 3.21
N THR A 138 1.39 22.22 2.87
CA THR A 138 1.61 21.47 1.62
C THR A 138 0.64 20.29 1.54
N TYR A 139 0.51 19.49 2.61
CA TYR A 139 -0.49 18.42 2.71
C TYR A 139 -1.93 18.94 2.48
N CYS A 140 -2.33 20.03 3.15
CA CYS A 140 -3.66 20.59 2.99
C CYS A 140 -3.98 20.93 1.52
N HIS A 141 -3.12 21.69 0.85
CA HIS A 141 -3.34 22.08 -0.54
C HIS A 141 -3.28 20.90 -1.50
N LEU A 142 -2.44 19.91 -1.22
CA LEU A 142 -2.32 18.66 -1.98
C LEU A 142 -3.61 17.84 -1.94
N ARG A 143 -4.15 17.58 -0.74
CA ARG A 143 -5.45 16.93 -0.54
C ARG A 143 -6.57 17.73 -1.21
N ASN A 144 -6.54 19.08 -1.13
CA ASN A 144 -7.56 19.91 -1.77
C ASN A 144 -7.55 19.80 -3.31
N ILE A 145 -6.38 19.85 -3.95
CA ILE A 145 -6.23 19.63 -5.41
C ILE A 145 -6.79 18.26 -5.80
N ARG A 146 -6.39 17.22 -5.07
CA ARG A 146 -6.87 15.83 -5.24
C ARG A 146 -8.39 15.72 -5.19
N CYS A 147 -9.02 16.37 -4.21
CA CYS A 147 -10.48 16.33 -4.03
C CYS A 147 -11.22 17.13 -5.11
N ILE A 148 -10.70 18.30 -5.52
CA ILE A 148 -11.26 19.05 -6.67
C ILE A 148 -11.21 18.18 -7.94
N ALA A 149 -10.11 17.46 -8.17
CA ALA A 149 -9.98 16.57 -9.32
C ALA A 149 -10.98 15.41 -9.28
N LYS A 150 -11.17 14.75 -8.11
CA LYS A 150 -12.18 13.70 -7.91
C LYS A 150 -13.60 14.23 -8.15
N VAL A 151 -13.96 15.38 -7.57
CA VAL A 151 -15.27 16.01 -7.77
C VAL A 151 -15.52 16.39 -9.23
N ALA A 152 -14.48 16.84 -9.96
CA ALA A 152 -14.58 17.17 -11.38
C ALA A 152 -14.76 15.95 -12.31
N ILE A 153 -14.34 14.76 -11.89
CA ILE A 153 -14.67 13.50 -12.56
C ILE A 153 -16.14 13.14 -12.30
N LEU A 154 -16.57 13.22 -11.03
CA LEU A 154 -17.91 12.79 -10.59
C LEU A 154 -19.06 13.72 -10.98
N SER A 155 -18.79 15.02 -11.19
CA SER A 155 -19.79 15.94 -11.75
C SER A 155 -20.23 15.58 -13.17
N ASN A 156 -19.59 14.60 -13.80
CA ASN A 156 -19.86 14.09 -15.16
C ASN A 156 -19.82 15.17 -16.25
N THR A 157 -19.28 16.34 -15.93
CA THR A 157 -19.00 17.47 -16.82
C THR A 157 -17.75 17.22 -17.67
N LEU A 158 -17.45 15.96 -17.98
CA LEU A 158 -16.32 15.51 -18.82
C LEU A 158 -16.63 15.72 -20.31
N THR A 159 -17.07 16.94 -20.62
CA THR A 159 -17.09 17.51 -21.96
C THR A 159 -15.66 17.73 -22.44
N LYS A 160 -15.45 18.38 -23.59
CA LYS A 160 -14.11 18.71 -24.10
C LYS A 160 -13.30 19.66 -23.19
N SER A 161 -13.95 20.31 -22.21
CA SER A 161 -13.32 21.29 -21.30
C SER A 161 -13.82 21.12 -19.86
N LEU A 162 -12.99 21.49 -18.89
CA LEU A 162 -13.41 21.66 -17.49
C LEU A 162 -14.24 22.94 -17.32
N PRO A 163 -15.14 23.01 -16.31
CA PRO A 163 -15.75 24.26 -15.88
C PRO A 163 -14.70 25.28 -15.40
N ASP A 164 -14.89 26.56 -15.74
CA ASP A 164 -13.98 27.64 -15.33
C ASP A 164 -13.82 27.74 -13.81
N THR A 165 -14.88 27.45 -13.05
CA THR A 165 -14.84 27.38 -11.58
C THR A 165 -13.83 26.34 -11.10
N THR A 166 -13.85 25.13 -11.67
CA THR A 166 -12.92 24.05 -11.33
C THR A 166 -11.48 24.43 -11.67
N THR A 167 -11.28 25.00 -12.86
CA THR A 167 -9.97 25.51 -13.31
C THR A 167 -9.42 26.59 -12.38
N ALA A 168 -10.25 27.55 -11.96
CA ALA A 168 -9.87 28.60 -11.01
C ALA A 168 -9.56 28.05 -9.60
N MET A 169 -10.32 27.06 -9.12
CA MET A 169 -10.10 26.40 -7.83
C MET A 169 -8.78 25.61 -7.82
N LEU A 170 -8.49 24.86 -8.91
CA LEU A 170 -7.21 24.19 -9.10
C LEU A 170 -6.04 25.19 -9.15
N GLN A 171 -6.15 26.26 -9.95
CA GLN A 171 -5.12 27.29 -10.05
C GLN A 171 -4.86 27.97 -8.69
N ASN A 172 -5.91 28.22 -7.90
CA ASN A 172 -5.80 28.78 -6.55
C ASN A 172 -5.05 27.82 -5.61
N GLN A 173 -5.48 26.55 -5.50
CA GLN A 173 -4.83 25.58 -4.61
C GLN A 173 -3.40 25.25 -5.06
N LEU A 174 -3.11 25.17 -6.36
CA LEU A 174 -1.75 25.01 -6.88
C LEU A 174 -0.87 26.23 -6.53
N SER A 175 -1.43 27.44 -6.60
CA SER A 175 -0.72 28.67 -6.19
C SER A 175 -0.47 28.75 -4.68
N LYS A 176 -1.38 28.20 -3.86
CA LYS A 176 -1.18 28.02 -2.41
C LYS A 176 -0.10 26.97 -2.14
N LEU A 177 -0.19 25.79 -2.77
CA LEU A 177 0.78 24.69 -2.69
C LEU A 177 2.19 25.15 -3.03
N ASN A 178 2.37 25.89 -4.13
CA ASN A 178 3.68 26.35 -4.57
C ASN A 178 4.33 27.31 -3.55
N ARG A 179 3.55 28.18 -2.89
CA ARG A 179 4.06 29.04 -1.81
C ARG A 179 4.47 28.24 -0.58
N ALA A 180 3.64 27.28 -0.16
CA ALA A 180 3.95 26.40 0.97
C ALA A 180 5.22 25.58 0.70
N PHE A 181 5.29 24.92 -0.46
CA PHE A 181 6.43 24.11 -0.87
C PHE A 181 7.73 24.94 -1.02
N SER A 182 7.69 26.12 -1.64
CA SER A 182 8.88 26.97 -1.71
C SER A 182 9.35 27.53 -0.36
N SER A 183 8.48 27.54 0.66
CA SER A 183 8.88 27.84 2.04
C SER A 183 9.43 26.62 2.81
N SER A 184 9.30 25.39 2.28
CA SER A 184 9.77 24.16 2.95
C SER A 184 11.20 23.73 2.59
N GLN A 185 11.60 23.91 1.33
CA GLN A 185 12.74 23.22 0.71
C GLN A 185 14.07 23.29 1.51
N SER A 186 14.48 24.47 1.97
CA SER A 186 15.82 24.70 2.52
C SER A 186 15.97 24.51 4.04
N SER A 187 14.89 24.14 4.75
CA SER A 187 14.90 24.07 6.23
C SER A 187 14.23 22.84 6.84
N LEU A 188 13.45 22.08 6.05
CA LEU A 188 12.63 20.98 6.58
C LEU A 188 13.14 19.58 6.27
N ILE A 189 14.16 19.41 5.42
CA ILE A 189 14.68 18.09 5.03
C ILE A 189 16.18 18.06 5.30
N HIS A 190 16.66 17.01 5.97
CA HIS A 190 18.07 16.91 6.41
C HIS A 190 19.03 16.40 5.32
N ASN A 191 18.53 15.79 4.24
CA ASN A 191 19.31 15.22 3.14
C ASN A 191 18.98 15.92 1.80
N SER A 192 19.99 16.45 1.11
CA SER A 192 19.83 17.15 -0.17
C SER A 192 19.37 16.25 -1.32
N HIS A 193 19.68 14.95 -1.29
CA HIS A 193 19.14 13.99 -2.25
C HIS A 193 17.62 13.91 -2.17
N GLU A 194 17.12 13.86 -0.94
CA GLU A 194 15.71 13.66 -0.67
C GLU A 194 14.85 14.87 -1.08
N VAL A 195 15.44 16.08 -0.98
CA VAL A 195 14.90 17.32 -1.54
C VAL A 195 14.76 17.22 -3.07
N SER A 196 15.81 16.78 -3.78
CA SER A 196 15.79 16.64 -5.25
C SER A 196 14.68 15.71 -5.74
N LEU A 197 14.52 14.53 -5.11
CA LEU A 197 13.44 13.61 -5.44
C LEU A 197 12.04 14.21 -5.13
N LEU A 198 11.89 14.91 -4.01
CA LEU A 198 10.63 15.59 -3.66
C LEU A 198 10.30 16.71 -4.65
N GLU A 199 11.29 17.46 -5.12
CA GLU A 199 11.17 18.46 -6.18
C GLU A 199 10.78 17.84 -7.53
N SER A 200 11.37 16.69 -7.90
CA SER A 200 10.98 15.94 -9.10
C SER A 200 9.49 15.57 -9.07
N LYS A 201 8.99 15.03 -7.94
CA LYS A 201 7.55 14.72 -7.79
C LYS A 201 6.69 15.98 -7.81
N LYS A 202 7.14 17.08 -7.19
CA LYS A 202 6.45 18.37 -7.25
C LYS A 202 6.36 18.92 -8.69
N ILE A 203 7.40 18.73 -9.50
CA ILE A 203 7.45 19.12 -10.92
C ILE A 203 6.53 18.22 -11.76
N GLN A 204 6.48 16.91 -11.49
CA GLN A 204 5.54 15.98 -12.13
C GLN A 204 4.08 16.39 -11.83
N LEU A 205 3.76 16.74 -10.58
CA LEU A 205 2.46 17.31 -10.19
C LEU A 205 2.15 18.63 -10.91
N ASP A 206 3.10 19.56 -11.02
CA ASP A 206 2.90 20.82 -11.76
C ASP A 206 2.66 20.58 -13.26
N LYS A 207 3.34 19.60 -13.87
CA LYS A 207 3.10 19.19 -15.28
C LYS A 207 1.67 18.70 -15.45
N SER A 208 1.22 17.78 -14.58
CA SER A 208 -0.15 17.23 -14.60
C SER A 208 -1.21 18.32 -14.39
N ALA A 209 -1.03 19.21 -13.40
CA ALA A 209 -1.96 20.30 -13.15
C ALA A 209 -2.05 21.29 -14.32
N LYS A 210 -0.92 21.63 -14.97
CA LYS A 210 -0.91 22.48 -16.17
C LYS A 210 -1.61 21.84 -17.36
N LEU A 211 -1.47 20.53 -17.54
CA LEU A 211 -2.21 19.77 -18.57
C LEU A 211 -3.72 19.80 -18.28
N VAL A 212 -4.11 19.57 -17.03
CA VAL A 212 -5.50 19.67 -16.54
C VAL A 212 -6.10 21.08 -16.74
N MET A 213 -5.30 22.14 -16.68
CA MET A 213 -5.77 23.53 -16.89
C MET A 213 -5.62 24.02 -18.35
N SER A 214 -5.16 23.18 -19.28
CA SER A 214 -4.98 23.54 -20.69
C SER A 214 -6.28 23.44 -21.51
N THR A 215 -6.38 24.25 -22.56
CA THR A 215 -7.56 24.29 -23.46
C THR A 215 -7.51 23.31 -24.62
N ARG A 216 -6.38 22.63 -24.84
CA ARG A 216 -6.18 21.64 -25.90
C ARG A 216 -6.19 20.22 -25.32
N LYS A 217 -7.38 19.68 -25.06
CA LYS A 217 -7.53 18.35 -24.47
C LYS A 217 -8.09 17.32 -25.43
N GLU A 218 -7.47 16.15 -25.44
CA GLU A 218 -8.03 14.94 -26.05
C GLU A 218 -8.85 14.12 -25.04
N ASN A 219 -8.45 14.11 -23.75
CA ASN A 219 -9.14 13.34 -22.72
C ASN A 219 -8.97 13.92 -21.29
N PRO A 220 -9.86 14.83 -20.83
CA PRO A 220 -9.75 15.45 -19.51
C PRO A 220 -9.83 14.47 -18.34
N PHE A 221 -10.45 13.29 -18.51
CA PHE A 221 -10.52 12.27 -17.46
C PHE A 221 -9.11 11.73 -17.13
N VAL A 222 -8.32 11.41 -18.15
CA VAL A 222 -6.96 10.88 -17.98
C VAL A 222 -6.06 11.90 -17.27
N ASP A 223 -6.17 13.17 -17.66
CA ASP A 223 -5.41 14.26 -17.03
C ASP A 223 -5.77 14.42 -15.54
N LEU A 224 -7.07 14.31 -15.20
CA LEU A 224 -7.56 14.41 -13.82
C LEU A 224 -7.13 13.23 -12.95
N VAL A 225 -7.16 12.00 -13.48
CA VAL A 225 -6.68 10.82 -12.75
C VAL A 225 -5.17 10.92 -12.52
N ARG A 226 -4.39 11.35 -13.52
CA ARG A 226 -2.93 11.63 -13.34
C ARG A 226 -2.65 12.74 -12.33
N LEU A 227 -3.53 13.74 -12.22
CA LEU A 227 -3.44 14.75 -11.19
C LEU A 227 -3.69 14.17 -9.78
N ILE A 228 -4.63 13.24 -9.63
CA ILE A 228 -4.85 12.51 -8.36
C ILE A 228 -3.63 11.63 -8.02
N ILE A 229 -3.11 10.86 -8.99
CA ILE A 229 -1.90 10.03 -8.82
C ILE A 229 -0.70 10.88 -8.36
N GLY A 230 -0.44 12.01 -9.04
CA GLY A 230 0.63 12.94 -8.64
C GLY A 230 0.40 13.64 -7.30
N CYS A 231 -0.85 13.73 -6.82
CA CYS A 231 -1.13 14.16 -5.46
C CYS A 231 -0.79 13.08 -4.42
N ASP A 232 -1.10 11.82 -4.71
CA ASP A 232 -0.81 10.70 -3.82
C ASP A 232 0.68 10.38 -3.73
N ASP A 233 1.39 10.40 -4.87
CA ASP A 233 2.86 10.24 -4.94
C ASP A 233 3.59 11.31 -4.10
N LEU A 234 3.24 12.59 -4.25
CA LEU A 234 3.84 13.66 -3.44
C LEU A 234 3.47 13.55 -1.95
N TYR A 235 2.26 13.09 -1.61
CA TYR A 235 1.84 12.84 -0.23
C TYR A 235 2.66 11.69 0.38
N TYR A 236 2.75 10.57 -0.33
CA TYR A 236 3.46 9.39 0.11
C TYR A 236 4.96 9.64 0.24
N ARG A 237 5.56 10.45 -0.65
CA ARG A 237 6.94 10.90 -0.52
C ARG A 237 7.15 11.73 0.75
N LEU A 238 6.28 12.70 1.05
CA LEU A 238 6.32 13.45 2.32
C LEU A 238 6.13 12.54 3.54
N TYR A 239 5.24 11.57 3.46
CA TYR A 239 4.98 10.61 4.54
C TYR A 239 6.16 9.64 4.76
N TYR A 240 6.86 9.23 3.70
CA TYR A 240 8.10 8.46 3.78
C TYR A 240 9.19 9.24 4.53
N LEU A 241 9.42 10.51 4.14
CA LEU A 241 10.38 11.38 4.83
C LEU A 241 10.01 11.61 6.30
N GLN A 242 8.72 11.59 6.65
CA GLN A 242 8.29 11.61 8.04
C GLN A 242 8.70 10.33 8.77
N ILE A 243 8.28 9.14 8.30
CA ILE A 243 8.51 7.88 9.02
C ILE A 243 9.99 7.49 9.06
N THR A 244 10.83 7.94 8.12
CA THR A 244 12.29 7.75 8.14
C THR A 244 13.03 8.80 9.00
N ASN A 245 12.31 9.68 9.70
CA ASN A 245 12.85 10.78 10.51
C ASN A 245 13.75 11.77 9.73
N GLN A 246 13.43 12.00 8.46
CA GLN A 246 14.17 12.90 7.57
C GLN A 246 13.51 14.28 7.43
N LEU A 247 12.24 14.43 7.83
CA LEU A 247 11.59 15.72 8.07
C LEU A 247 12.01 16.32 9.42
N THR A 248 12.24 17.63 9.43
CA THR A 248 12.43 18.43 10.64
C THR A 248 11.19 18.36 11.56
N PRO A 249 11.36 18.21 12.90
CA PRO A 249 10.25 18.09 13.85
C PRO A 249 9.21 19.22 13.76
N MET A 250 7.96 18.86 13.45
CA MET A 250 6.86 19.80 13.24
C MET A 250 6.21 20.18 14.58
N ALA A 251 6.93 20.92 15.42
CA ALA A 251 6.39 21.45 16.67
C ALA A 251 5.26 22.46 16.41
N ALA A 252 4.24 22.49 17.28
CA ALA A 252 3.27 23.59 17.31
C ALA A 252 3.99 24.94 17.54
N GLU A 253 3.46 26.04 16.98
CA GLU A 253 3.96 27.38 17.31
C GLU A 253 3.70 27.67 18.79
N PRO A 254 4.69 28.12 19.60
CA PRO A 254 4.51 28.45 21.01
C PRO A 254 3.74 29.78 21.23
N ASN A 255 2.89 30.16 20.30
CA ASN A 255 2.06 31.38 20.33
C ASN A 255 0.71 31.10 21.03
N THR A 256 0.74 30.66 22.29
CA THR A 256 -0.35 30.77 23.28
C THR A 256 0.12 30.20 24.61
N ASP A 257 -0.26 30.80 25.74
CA ASP A 257 0.08 30.34 27.11
C ASP A 257 -0.61 29.03 27.53
N SER A 258 -1.05 28.20 26.58
CA SER A 258 -1.94 27.05 26.77
C SER A 258 -1.61 25.81 25.95
N ILE A 259 -0.67 25.86 24.99
CA ILE A 259 -0.19 24.67 24.27
C ILE A 259 1.07 24.17 24.99
N PRO A 260 1.12 22.91 25.48
CA PRO A 260 2.34 22.35 26.06
C PRO A 260 3.50 22.35 25.07
N GLU A 261 4.73 22.62 25.52
CA GLU A 261 5.95 22.67 24.67
C GLU A 261 6.27 21.34 23.96
N ASP A 262 5.54 20.28 24.30
CA ASP A 262 5.74 18.87 23.91
C ASP A 262 4.78 18.40 22.79
N GLN A 263 3.86 19.25 22.29
CA GLN A 263 2.96 18.88 21.19
C GLN A 263 3.66 18.93 19.82
N TYR A 264 4.15 17.76 19.40
CA TYR A 264 4.62 17.50 18.03
C TYR A 264 3.47 17.08 17.13
N LEU A 265 3.45 17.62 15.92
CA LEU A 265 2.44 17.35 14.90
C LEU A 265 3.02 16.45 13.82
N PHE A 266 2.13 15.72 13.14
CA PHE A 266 2.49 14.74 12.11
C PHE A 266 1.54 14.86 10.92
N LEU A 267 2.04 14.56 9.72
CA LEU A 267 1.24 14.33 8.52
C LEU A 267 0.24 13.20 8.78
N PRO A 268 -1.02 13.31 8.31
CA PRO A 268 -2.01 12.27 8.53
C PRO A 268 -1.58 10.91 7.96
N HIS A 269 -2.01 9.86 8.63
CA HIS A 269 -1.80 8.47 8.26
C HIS A 269 -2.45 8.15 6.90
N PRO A 270 -1.95 7.16 6.11
CA PRO A 270 -2.58 6.82 4.82
C PRO A 270 -4.05 6.39 4.93
N SER A 271 -4.48 5.80 6.05
CA SER A 271 -5.90 5.52 6.33
C SER A 271 -6.71 6.78 6.66
N GLU A 272 -6.08 7.88 7.08
CA GLU A 272 -6.74 9.18 7.21
C GLU A 272 -6.80 9.89 5.87
N HIS A 273 -5.70 9.94 5.11
CA HIS A 273 -5.62 10.59 3.80
C HIS A 273 -6.61 9.98 2.79
N HIS A 274 -6.72 8.65 2.72
CA HIS A 274 -7.71 7.98 1.86
C HIS A 274 -9.07 7.78 2.56
N GLY A 275 -9.08 7.27 3.80
CA GLY A 275 -10.33 6.90 4.49
C GLY A 275 -11.23 8.09 4.84
N SER A 276 -10.67 9.27 5.08
CA SER A 276 -11.46 10.51 5.25
C SER A 276 -12.23 10.94 4.00
N LEU A 277 -11.96 10.33 2.84
CA LEU A 277 -12.72 10.53 1.62
C LEU A 277 -13.99 9.68 1.58
N THR A 278 -13.85 8.44 2.04
CA THR A 278 -14.84 7.36 1.96
C THR A 278 -15.85 7.33 3.11
N ALA A 279 -15.54 8.02 4.21
CA ALA A 279 -16.25 7.87 5.47
C ALA A 279 -17.68 8.44 5.48
N ALA A 280 -18.14 9.10 4.41
CA ALA A 280 -19.55 9.41 4.21
C ALA A 280 -20.21 8.20 3.52
N PRO A 281 -20.90 7.31 4.27
CA PRO A 281 -21.26 5.99 3.77
C PRO A 281 -22.38 6.02 2.73
N SER A 282 -23.06 7.14 2.47
CA SER A 282 -24.07 7.22 1.40
C SER A 282 -23.42 7.04 0.04
N VAL A 283 -22.79 8.07 -0.53
CA VAL A 283 -22.41 8.09 -1.96
C VAL A 283 -21.46 6.96 -2.37
N GLU A 284 -20.44 6.64 -1.54
CA GLU A 284 -19.46 5.60 -1.92
C GLU A 284 -19.94 4.17 -1.61
N SER A 285 -20.79 3.96 -0.60
CA SER A 285 -21.46 2.66 -0.42
C SER A 285 -22.59 2.47 -1.42
N GLU A 286 -23.32 3.52 -1.83
CA GLU A 286 -24.33 3.48 -2.89
C GLU A 286 -23.69 3.14 -4.24
N ALA A 287 -22.56 3.76 -4.61
CA ALA A 287 -21.85 3.43 -5.85
C ALA A 287 -21.30 1.99 -5.83
N CYS A 288 -20.86 1.50 -4.67
CA CYS A 288 -20.42 0.12 -4.51
C CYS A 288 -21.60 -0.87 -4.47
N GLN A 289 -22.71 -0.53 -3.83
CA GLN A 289 -23.94 -1.33 -3.77
C GLN A 289 -24.61 -1.40 -5.14
N ASP A 290 -24.71 -0.31 -5.89
CA ASP A 290 -25.21 -0.32 -7.28
C ASP A 290 -24.34 -1.24 -8.16
N LEU A 291 -23.01 -1.17 -8.04
CA LEU A 291 -22.12 -2.11 -8.72
C LEU A 291 -22.37 -3.56 -8.25
N LEU A 292 -22.45 -3.80 -6.94
CA LEU A 292 -22.64 -5.13 -6.37
C LEU A 292 -24.02 -5.72 -6.68
N GLU A 293 -25.11 -4.98 -6.60
CA GLU A 293 -26.49 -5.39 -6.98
C GLU A 293 -26.60 -5.69 -8.48
N ARG A 294 -25.93 -4.91 -9.34
CA ARG A 294 -25.85 -5.19 -10.79
C ARG A 294 -25.06 -6.45 -11.11
N LEU A 295 -24.18 -6.89 -10.20
CA LEU A 295 -23.39 -8.12 -10.32
C LEU A 295 -24.03 -9.30 -9.57
N ASN A 296 -24.75 -9.05 -8.48
CA ASN A 296 -25.18 -10.06 -7.53
C ASN A 296 -26.69 -10.33 -7.63
N LYS A 297 -27.01 -11.52 -8.16
CA LYS A 297 -28.32 -12.17 -8.01
C LYS A 297 -28.16 -13.62 -7.52
N ASP A 298 -26.96 -13.98 -7.06
CA ASP A 298 -26.47 -15.37 -7.00
C ASP A 298 -25.62 -15.68 -5.75
N ASP A 299 -25.45 -14.73 -4.83
CA ASP A 299 -24.78 -14.83 -3.51
C ASP A 299 -23.37 -15.44 -3.52
N ASP A 300 -22.51 -14.97 -4.42
CA ASP A 300 -21.10 -15.39 -4.47
C ASP A 300 -20.24 -14.64 -3.43
N GLU A 301 -20.26 -15.10 -2.16
CA GLU A 301 -19.37 -14.61 -1.10
C GLU A 301 -17.89 -14.62 -1.51
N THR A 302 -17.47 -15.57 -2.35
CA THR A 302 -16.09 -15.68 -2.84
C THR A 302 -15.67 -14.40 -3.58
N LEU A 303 -16.61 -13.74 -4.26
CA LEU A 303 -16.35 -12.54 -5.05
C LEU A 303 -15.97 -11.36 -4.16
N LEU A 304 -16.71 -11.15 -3.07
CA LEU A 304 -16.47 -10.09 -2.09
C LEU A 304 -15.10 -10.26 -1.39
N GLN A 305 -14.72 -11.50 -1.10
CA GLN A 305 -13.42 -11.82 -0.48
C GLN A 305 -12.23 -11.43 -1.38
N HIS A 306 -12.32 -11.57 -2.71
CA HIS A 306 -11.24 -11.18 -3.63
C HIS A 306 -11.06 -9.65 -3.74
N VAL A 307 -12.15 -8.88 -3.63
CA VAL A 307 -12.08 -7.41 -3.70
C VAL A 307 -11.81 -6.73 -2.34
N GLY A 308 -11.73 -7.49 -1.25
CA GLY A 308 -11.48 -6.95 0.08
C GLY A 308 -12.72 -6.41 0.80
N PHE A 309 -13.91 -6.92 0.46
CA PHE A 309 -15.15 -6.57 1.11
C PHE A 309 -15.50 -7.65 2.13
N PRO A 310 -15.24 -7.43 3.43
CA PRO A 310 -15.71 -8.34 4.46
C PRO A 310 -17.23 -8.22 4.64
N GLY A 311 -17.82 -9.24 5.27
CA GLY A 311 -19.15 -9.11 5.86
C GLY A 311 -19.18 -8.02 6.95
N SER A 312 -20.38 -7.67 7.39
CA SER A 312 -20.67 -6.53 8.30
C SER A 312 -20.04 -6.59 9.71
N GLU A 313 -19.25 -7.63 10.01
CA GLU A 313 -18.77 -8.01 11.35
C GLU A 313 -17.27 -7.74 11.59
N GLU A 314 -16.45 -7.40 10.57
CA GLU A 314 -14.99 -7.28 10.74
C GLU A 314 -14.55 -5.97 11.45
N ALA A 315 -14.91 -5.82 12.73
CA ALA A 315 -14.45 -4.77 13.65
C ALA A 315 -12.96 -4.89 14.08
N LYS A 316 -12.13 -5.49 13.21
CA LYS A 316 -10.69 -5.77 13.43
C LYS A 316 -9.84 -5.50 12.18
N GLN A 317 -10.30 -4.64 11.26
CA GLN A 317 -9.52 -4.26 10.08
C GLN A 317 -8.16 -3.68 10.51
N HIS A 318 -7.09 -4.12 9.84
CA HIS A 318 -5.76 -3.55 9.99
C HIS A 318 -5.50 -2.56 8.85
N PRO A 319 -4.60 -1.56 9.01
CA PRO A 319 -4.55 -0.43 8.08
C PRO A 319 -4.40 -0.77 6.61
N LEU A 320 -3.55 -1.75 6.25
CA LEU A 320 -3.37 -2.15 4.86
C LEU A 320 -4.67 -2.64 4.21
N ALA A 321 -5.52 -3.39 4.95
CA ALA A 321 -6.82 -3.85 4.48
C ALA A 321 -7.85 -2.71 4.40
N ALA A 322 -7.89 -1.83 5.42
CA ALA A 322 -8.75 -0.65 5.39
C ALA A 322 -8.41 0.26 4.19
N ILE A 323 -7.12 0.53 3.95
CA ILE A 323 -6.68 1.34 2.82
C ILE A 323 -6.93 0.63 1.47
N GLN A 324 -6.75 -0.70 1.37
CA GLN A 324 -7.12 -1.46 0.17
C GLN A 324 -8.60 -1.27 -0.18
N ARG A 325 -9.48 -1.39 0.82
CA ARG A 325 -10.92 -1.14 0.67
C ARG A 325 -11.22 0.29 0.26
N TYR A 326 -10.55 1.29 0.85
CA TYR A 326 -10.73 2.70 0.48
C TYR A 326 -10.27 3.00 -0.95
N ARG A 327 -9.14 2.43 -1.38
CA ARG A 327 -8.65 2.55 -2.75
C ARG A 327 -9.53 1.80 -3.75
N PHE A 328 -10.10 0.66 -3.39
CA PHE A 328 -11.08 -0.05 -4.22
C PHE A 328 -12.37 0.76 -4.38
N LEU A 329 -12.97 1.27 -3.29
CA LEU A 329 -14.14 2.15 -3.32
C LEU A 329 -13.89 3.36 -4.24
N GLU A 330 -12.75 4.03 -4.08
CA GLU A 330 -12.38 5.15 -4.94
C GLU A 330 -12.14 4.73 -6.40
N THR A 331 -11.68 3.50 -6.66
CA THR A 331 -11.55 2.95 -8.02
C THR A 331 -12.93 2.77 -8.68
N VAL A 332 -13.92 2.25 -7.95
CA VAL A 332 -15.31 2.14 -8.43
C VAL A 332 -15.87 3.53 -8.73
N VAL A 333 -15.73 4.46 -7.79
CA VAL A 333 -16.19 5.85 -7.91
C VAL A 333 -15.52 6.57 -9.11
N ILE A 334 -14.21 6.44 -9.29
CA ILE A 334 -13.49 7.09 -10.40
C ILE A 334 -13.76 6.43 -11.76
N PHE A 335 -13.75 5.11 -11.89
CA PHE A 335 -13.74 4.43 -13.21
C PHE A 335 -15.07 3.77 -13.62
N TYR A 336 -15.90 3.33 -12.65
CA TYR A 336 -17.23 2.75 -12.93
C TYR A 336 -18.31 3.84 -12.94
N GLN A 337 -18.40 4.65 -11.89
CA GLN A 337 -19.47 5.66 -11.73
C GLN A 337 -19.37 6.80 -12.75
N SER A 338 -18.16 7.15 -13.21
CA SER A 338 -17.94 8.06 -14.35
C SER A 338 -18.32 7.47 -15.72
N GLY A 339 -18.61 6.17 -15.78
CA GLY A 339 -18.86 5.43 -17.01
C GLY A 339 -17.61 5.16 -17.87
N TRP A 340 -16.41 5.57 -17.44
CA TRP A 340 -15.18 5.45 -18.23
C TRP A 340 -14.89 4.01 -18.69
N CYS A 341 -15.12 3.02 -17.82
CA CYS A 341 -14.89 1.62 -18.17
C CYS A 341 -15.80 1.12 -19.30
N HIS A 342 -16.95 1.79 -19.52
CA HIS A 342 -17.93 1.45 -20.54
C HIS A 342 -17.73 2.22 -21.87
N TRP A 343 -16.77 3.14 -21.95
CA TRP A 343 -16.46 3.85 -23.19
C TRP A 343 -15.83 2.90 -24.21
N GLU A 344 -16.22 3.03 -25.48
CA GLU A 344 -15.70 2.14 -26.53
C GLU A 344 -14.20 2.36 -26.77
N THR A 345 -13.69 3.59 -26.61
CA THR A 345 -12.26 3.89 -26.62
C THR A 345 -11.50 3.08 -25.56
N THR A 346 -12.07 2.92 -24.36
CA THR A 346 -11.52 2.11 -23.26
C THR A 346 -11.50 0.62 -23.62
N ARG A 347 -12.58 0.08 -24.20
CA ARG A 347 -12.60 -1.32 -24.70
C ARG A 347 -11.52 -1.57 -25.75
N GLN A 348 -11.38 -0.65 -26.70
CA GLN A 348 -10.35 -0.71 -27.73
C GLN A 348 -8.92 -0.52 -27.18
N GLN A 349 -8.75 0.05 -25.98
CA GLN A 349 -7.48 0.08 -25.26
C GLN A 349 -7.19 -1.26 -24.56
N VAL A 350 -8.18 -1.89 -23.91
CA VAL A 350 -8.05 -3.28 -23.39
C VAL A 350 -7.65 -4.24 -24.52
N LEU A 351 -8.37 -4.22 -25.64
CA LEU A 351 -8.04 -5.07 -26.79
C LEU A 351 -6.64 -4.80 -27.37
N ARG A 352 -6.18 -3.56 -27.38
CA ARG A 352 -4.80 -3.23 -27.80
C ARG A 352 -3.77 -3.75 -26.80
N SER A 353 -3.99 -3.59 -25.50
CA SER A 353 -3.08 -4.13 -24.47
C SER A 353 -2.93 -5.65 -24.58
N LEU A 354 -4.00 -6.39 -24.89
CA LEU A 354 -3.97 -7.84 -25.14
C LEU A 354 -3.14 -8.24 -26.37
N ASN A 355 -2.94 -7.34 -27.34
CA ASN A 355 -2.11 -7.62 -28.53
C ASN A 355 -0.65 -7.14 -28.37
N ASN A 356 -0.37 -6.35 -27.34
CA ASN A 356 0.95 -5.75 -27.08
C ASN A 356 1.64 -6.38 -25.85
N ILE A 357 1.23 -7.60 -25.49
CA ILE A 357 1.86 -8.38 -24.41
C ILE A 357 3.25 -8.77 -24.88
N LYS A 358 4.28 -8.37 -24.13
CA LYS A 358 5.62 -8.92 -24.27
C LYS A 358 5.69 -10.24 -23.49
N ASP A 359 6.55 -11.14 -23.91
CA ASP A 359 6.89 -12.34 -23.14
C ASP A 359 7.99 -12.09 -22.07
N ASP A 360 8.16 -10.82 -21.65
CA ASP A 360 9.02 -10.45 -20.54
C ASP A 360 8.29 -10.77 -19.22
N ASP A 361 8.70 -11.85 -18.53
CA ASP A 361 8.06 -12.44 -17.33
C ASP A 361 7.98 -11.51 -16.08
N GLU A 362 8.32 -10.23 -16.20
CA GLU A 362 8.60 -9.32 -15.08
C GLU A 362 7.49 -8.29 -14.82
N GLU A 363 6.62 -7.99 -15.80
CA GLU A 363 5.51 -7.05 -15.60
C GLU A 363 4.45 -7.68 -14.64
N HIS A 364 4.31 -7.12 -13.43
CA HIS A 364 3.24 -7.48 -12.48
C HIS A 364 1.81 -7.23 -13.04
N GLU A 365 1.73 -6.46 -14.11
CA GLU A 365 0.52 -5.91 -14.70
C GLU A 365 -0.28 -6.90 -15.57
N THR A 366 -1.60 -6.89 -15.41
CA THR A 366 -2.49 -7.46 -16.43
C THR A 366 -2.74 -6.47 -17.57
N PRO A 367 -3.01 -6.94 -18.81
CA PRO A 367 -3.37 -6.06 -19.91
C PRO A 367 -4.62 -5.22 -19.59
N ALA A 368 -4.43 -3.91 -19.49
CA ALA A 368 -5.44 -2.93 -19.19
C ALA A 368 -5.09 -1.58 -19.86
N PRO A 369 -6.02 -0.62 -19.92
CA PRO A 369 -5.73 0.73 -20.42
C PRO A 369 -4.73 1.43 -19.51
N THR A 370 -3.76 2.16 -20.08
CA THR A 370 -2.58 2.69 -19.35
C THR A 370 -2.94 3.51 -18.11
N ILE A 371 -4.01 4.31 -18.15
CA ILE A 371 -4.44 5.10 -16.98
C ILE A 371 -5.01 4.26 -15.81
N LEU A 372 -5.58 3.09 -16.10
CA LEU A 372 -6.04 2.15 -15.07
C LEU A 372 -4.86 1.36 -14.48
N ARG A 373 -3.81 1.16 -15.27
CA ARG A 373 -2.51 0.60 -14.86
C ARG A 373 -1.79 1.53 -13.88
N GLU A 374 -1.45 2.75 -14.36
CA GLU A 374 -0.91 3.86 -13.56
C GLU A 374 -1.69 4.07 -12.23
N TRP A 375 -3.02 3.94 -12.28
CA TRP A 375 -3.86 4.02 -11.09
C TRP A 375 -3.69 2.85 -10.11
N ARG A 376 -3.69 1.59 -10.59
CA ARG A 376 -3.52 0.40 -9.73
C ARG A 376 -2.17 0.45 -9.01
N ASP A 377 -1.11 0.77 -9.73
CA ASP A 377 0.25 0.94 -9.20
C ASP A 377 0.26 2.01 -8.09
N SER A 378 -0.35 3.18 -8.35
CA SER A 378 -0.49 4.27 -7.36
C SER A 378 -1.31 3.89 -6.11
N CYS A 379 -2.20 2.89 -6.21
CA CYS A 379 -2.90 2.33 -5.06
C CYS A 379 -2.00 1.36 -4.28
N ARG A 380 -1.26 0.51 -5.00
CA ARG A 380 -0.53 -0.65 -4.49
C ARG A 380 0.80 -0.26 -3.85
N ASP A 381 1.69 0.32 -4.65
CA ASP A 381 3.11 0.03 -4.49
C ASP A 381 3.68 0.63 -3.21
N PHE A 382 3.37 1.89 -2.93
CA PHE A 382 3.82 2.53 -1.70
C PHE A 382 3.31 1.81 -0.44
N LEU A 383 2.11 1.21 -0.48
CA LEU A 383 1.55 0.49 0.67
C LEU A 383 2.19 -0.90 0.84
N CYS A 384 2.60 -1.54 -0.25
CA CYS A 384 3.45 -2.73 -0.19
C CYS A 384 4.81 -2.43 0.44
N HIS A 385 5.47 -1.33 0.04
CA HIS A 385 6.73 -0.88 0.63
C HIS A 385 6.58 -0.41 2.09
N LEU A 386 5.45 0.21 2.46
CA LEU A 386 5.17 0.67 3.83
C LEU A 386 4.84 -0.48 4.80
N TYR A 387 4.22 -1.56 4.31
CA TYR A 387 3.67 -2.63 5.14
C TYR A 387 4.12 -4.02 4.68
N ALA A 388 3.44 -4.59 3.68
CA ALA A 388 3.65 -5.94 3.15
C ALA A 388 3.02 -6.08 1.75
N TYR A 389 3.60 -6.95 0.92
CA TYR A 389 3.15 -7.15 -0.47
C TYR A 389 1.84 -7.95 -0.60
N ALA A 390 1.42 -8.67 0.45
CA ALA A 390 0.11 -9.29 0.54
C ALA A 390 -0.79 -8.55 1.53
N THR A 391 -2.03 -8.29 1.13
CA THR A 391 -3.11 -7.83 2.02
C THR A 391 -3.95 -9.02 2.45
N LEU A 392 -4.54 -8.95 3.64
CA LEU A 392 -5.32 -10.04 4.24
C LEU A 392 -6.68 -9.49 4.71
N SER A 393 -7.68 -10.35 4.78
CA SER A 393 -8.91 -10.07 5.54
C SER A 393 -8.74 -10.44 7.01
N ALA A 394 -9.58 -9.93 7.90
CA ALA A 394 -9.53 -10.35 9.31
C ALA A 394 -9.90 -11.84 9.44
N THR A 395 -10.77 -12.35 8.56
CA THR A 395 -11.13 -13.78 8.40
C THR A 395 -9.91 -14.66 8.06
N SER A 396 -9.04 -14.21 7.15
CA SER A 396 -7.80 -14.93 6.81
C SER A 396 -6.81 -14.94 7.97
N LEU A 397 -6.62 -13.79 8.64
CA LEU A 397 -5.76 -13.66 9.82
C LEU A 397 -6.24 -14.48 11.02
N ASP A 398 -7.53 -14.49 11.30
CA ASP A 398 -8.15 -15.32 12.34
C ASP A 398 -7.94 -16.82 12.07
N THR A 399 -8.07 -17.22 10.80
CA THR A 399 -7.83 -18.61 10.40
C THR A 399 -6.35 -18.98 10.47
N MET A 400 -5.43 -18.07 10.12
CA MET A 400 -3.99 -18.26 10.34
C MET A 400 -3.66 -18.41 11.82
N ALA A 401 -4.29 -17.61 12.70
CA ALA A 401 -4.11 -17.69 14.14
C ALA A 401 -4.63 -19.03 14.70
N ARG A 402 -5.79 -19.51 14.25
CA ARG A 402 -6.34 -20.84 14.60
C ARG A 402 -5.55 -22.02 14.00
N PHE A 403 -4.74 -21.80 12.97
CA PHE A 403 -3.85 -22.81 12.37
C PHE A 403 -2.45 -22.85 13.01
N ALA A 404 -2.06 -21.81 13.77
CA ALA A 404 -0.77 -21.75 14.45
C ALA A 404 -0.61 -22.86 15.52
N LYS A 405 0.62 -23.34 15.71
CA LYS A 405 0.97 -24.27 16.81
C LYS A 405 1.17 -23.53 18.13
N GLU A 406 1.26 -24.26 19.23
CA GLU A 406 1.41 -23.73 20.59
C GLU A 406 2.70 -22.89 20.76
N GLY A 407 3.78 -23.24 20.06
CA GLY A 407 5.01 -22.44 20.02
C GLY A 407 4.93 -21.20 19.12
N GLY A 408 3.82 -21.01 18.41
CA GLY A 408 3.53 -19.87 17.56
C GLY A 408 3.94 -20.02 16.10
N ILE A 409 4.15 -18.89 15.44
CA ILE A 409 4.60 -18.77 14.04
C ILE A 409 6.09 -18.39 14.00
N VAL A 410 6.78 -18.88 12.99
CA VAL A 410 8.12 -18.44 12.59
C VAL A 410 8.01 -17.91 11.16
N GLU A 411 8.24 -16.60 10.98
CA GLU A 411 8.10 -15.91 9.70
C GLU A 411 9.49 -15.60 9.12
N TYR A 412 9.71 -15.96 7.85
CA TYR A 412 10.94 -15.68 7.11
C TYR A 412 10.65 -14.85 5.86
N GLY A 413 11.50 -13.87 5.57
CA GLY A 413 11.18 -12.80 4.62
C GLY A 413 10.13 -11.84 5.18
N ALA A 414 10.25 -11.52 6.48
CA ALA A 414 9.24 -10.75 7.21
C ALA A 414 9.20 -9.27 6.81
N GLY A 415 10.21 -8.74 6.11
CA GLY A 415 10.28 -7.34 5.70
C GLY A 415 10.19 -6.38 6.89
N THR A 416 9.16 -5.52 6.90
CA THR A 416 8.87 -4.62 8.05
C THR A 416 8.35 -5.34 9.31
N GLY A 417 8.07 -6.65 9.24
CA GLY A 417 7.42 -7.41 10.30
C GLY A 417 5.93 -7.06 10.49
N TYR A 418 5.27 -6.52 9.45
CA TYR A 418 3.87 -6.09 9.53
C TYR A 418 2.93 -7.24 9.95
N LEU A 419 2.99 -8.40 9.28
CA LEU A 419 2.12 -9.54 9.57
C LEU A 419 2.39 -10.10 10.97
N ALA A 420 3.66 -10.30 11.36
CA ALA A 420 4.03 -10.62 12.74
C ALA A 420 3.41 -9.66 13.76
N THR A 421 3.35 -8.36 13.46
CA THR A 421 2.79 -7.35 14.36
C THR A 421 1.27 -7.48 14.50
N ILE A 422 0.55 -7.66 13.40
CA ILE A 422 -0.92 -7.82 13.40
C ILE A 422 -1.33 -9.14 14.06
N LEU A 423 -0.65 -10.25 13.73
CA LEU A 423 -0.89 -11.56 14.34
C LEU A 423 -0.61 -11.56 15.86
N ALA A 424 0.45 -10.90 16.30
CA ALA A 424 0.76 -10.78 17.72
C ALA A 424 -0.22 -9.88 18.48
N LYS A 425 -0.54 -8.68 17.97
CA LYS A 425 -1.37 -7.71 18.70
C LYS A 425 -2.87 -7.98 18.61
N ASN A 426 -3.39 -8.40 17.45
CA ASN A 426 -4.84 -8.51 17.22
C ASN A 426 -5.37 -9.94 17.44
N TYR A 427 -4.48 -10.94 17.42
CA TYR A 427 -4.82 -12.37 17.50
C TYR A 427 -4.01 -13.14 18.57
N ASN A 428 -3.16 -12.45 19.36
CA ASN A 428 -2.36 -13.04 20.44
C ASN A 428 -1.44 -14.19 19.99
N VAL A 429 -1.02 -14.23 18.73
CA VAL A 429 -0.13 -15.26 18.19
C VAL A 429 1.32 -14.87 18.47
N ARG A 430 2.09 -15.73 19.14
CA ARG A 430 3.54 -15.54 19.22
C ARG A 430 4.14 -15.65 17.82
N VAL A 431 4.81 -14.61 17.33
CA VAL A 431 5.54 -14.65 16.05
C VAL A 431 7.02 -14.35 16.28
N ASN A 432 7.90 -15.19 15.70
CA ASN A 432 9.32 -14.89 15.59
C ASN A 432 9.60 -14.48 14.13
N ALA A 433 9.78 -13.19 13.88
CA ALA A 433 10.03 -12.63 12.55
C ALA A 433 11.53 -12.57 12.22
N PHE A 434 11.89 -13.01 11.01
CA PHE A 434 13.24 -12.99 10.47
C PHE A 434 13.26 -12.44 9.05
N ASP A 435 14.32 -11.70 8.72
CA ASP A 435 14.60 -11.21 7.37
C ASP A 435 16.12 -11.21 7.10
N VAL A 436 16.54 -11.21 5.83
CA VAL A 436 17.97 -11.14 5.48
C VAL A 436 18.54 -9.73 5.72
N CYS A 437 17.73 -8.70 5.48
CA CYS A 437 18.07 -7.28 5.62
C CYS A 437 16.94 -6.53 6.35
N PRO A 438 16.74 -6.76 7.67
CA PRO A 438 15.71 -6.08 8.43
C PRO A 438 16.12 -4.63 8.75
N ASN A 439 15.21 -3.68 8.51
CA ASN A 439 15.41 -2.28 8.88
C ASN A 439 15.41 -2.14 10.41
N SER A 440 16.58 -1.92 11.02
CA SER A 440 16.69 -1.85 12.48
C SER A 440 16.08 -0.54 13.02
N ASN A 441 15.22 -0.64 14.04
CA ASN A 441 14.60 0.53 14.68
C ASN A 441 15.57 1.30 15.62
N ASN A 442 16.85 0.92 15.63
CA ASN A 442 17.95 1.61 16.30
C ASN A 442 18.87 2.21 15.23
N ASN A 443 19.63 3.26 15.55
CA ASN A 443 20.62 3.88 14.65
C ASN A 443 21.90 3.02 14.44
N GLU A 444 21.75 1.69 14.34
CA GLU A 444 22.87 0.75 14.15
C GLU A 444 23.04 0.39 12.66
N THR A 445 21.95 0.33 11.89
CA THR A 445 21.97 0.14 10.41
C THR A 445 22.65 1.25 9.62
N GLU A 446 22.72 2.48 10.16
CA GLU A 446 23.49 3.59 9.55
C GLU A 446 24.98 3.25 9.34
N LYS A 447 25.51 2.23 10.04
CA LYS A 447 26.91 1.80 9.95
C LYS A 447 27.17 0.67 8.96
N SER A 448 26.14 -0.03 8.48
CA SER A 448 26.30 -1.15 7.53
C SER A 448 25.89 -0.78 6.10
N GLY A 449 25.10 0.28 5.88
CA GLY A 449 24.60 0.70 4.56
C GLY A 449 23.52 -0.22 3.95
N THR A 450 23.42 -1.45 4.45
CA THR A 450 22.41 -2.45 4.08
C THR A 450 21.00 -1.99 4.47
N HIS A 451 20.18 -1.69 3.47
CA HIS A 451 18.74 -1.45 3.61
C HIS A 451 17.96 -2.67 3.11
N ASN A 452 16.63 -2.63 3.20
CA ASN A 452 15.77 -3.68 2.66
C ASN A 452 15.29 -3.30 1.25
N ASP A 453 15.68 -4.08 0.23
CA ASP A 453 15.37 -3.80 -1.19
C ASP A 453 13.87 -3.60 -1.47
N TYR A 454 12.98 -4.23 -0.68
CA TYR A 454 11.52 -4.20 -0.87
C TYR A 454 10.81 -3.14 -0.01
N HIS A 455 11.50 -2.52 0.94
CA HIS A 455 10.93 -1.61 1.95
C HIS A 455 11.74 -0.32 2.17
N GLY A 456 12.88 -0.14 1.49
CA GLY A 456 13.78 1.00 1.63
C GLY A 456 14.25 1.15 3.08
N LEU A 457 14.07 2.35 3.65
CA LEU A 457 14.36 2.68 5.05
C LEU A 457 13.12 2.64 5.97
N THR A 458 12.00 2.07 5.52
CA THR A 458 10.75 2.00 6.30
C THR A 458 10.99 1.31 7.65
N PRO A 459 10.71 1.97 8.81
CA PRO A 459 10.94 1.35 10.11
C PRO A 459 10.05 0.13 10.33
N CYS A 460 10.57 -0.91 10.99
CA CYS A 460 9.83 -2.13 11.25
C CYS A 460 8.68 -1.90 12.26
N CYS A 461 7.56 -2.57 12.02
CA CYS A 461 6.37 -2.55 12.87
C CYS A 461 6.57 -3.31 14.20
N THR A 462 7.53 -4.24 14.23
CA THR A 462 7.98 -5.00 15.41
C THR A 462 9.47 -5.32 15.29
N LYS A 463 10.05 -6.00 16.27
CA LYS A 463 11.44 -6.47 16.20
C LYS A 463 11.57 -7.66 15.24
N VAL A 464 11.93 -7.39 13.99
CA VAL A 464 12.45 -8.39 13.05
C VAL A 464 13.91 -8.70 13.40
N LYS A 465 14.31 -9.97 13.34
CA LYS A 465 15.70 -10.41 13.51
C LYS A 465 16.39 -10.51 12.16
N GLN A 466 17.69 -10.27 12.10
CA GLN A 466 18.47 -10.69 10.93
C GLN A 466 18.59 -12.21 10.96
N GLY A 467 18.25 -12.87 9.85
CA GLY A 467 18.32 -14.32 9.73
C GLY A 467 17.90 -14.83 8.36
N ASP A 468 18.78 -15.64 7.79
CA ASP A 468 18.65 -16.34 6.51
C ASP A 468 18.31 -17.84 6.71
N VAL A 469 18.40 -18.63 5.63
CA VAL A 469 18.21 -20.09 5.68
C VAL A 469 19.24 -20.79 6.57
N ALA A 470 20.51 -20.35 6.59
CA ALA A 470 21.53 -20.90 7.49
C ALA A 470 21.22 -20.59 8.96
N THR A 471 20.69 -19.40 9.25
CA THR A 471 20.19 -19.01 10.57
C THR A 471 19.03 -19.89 11.02
N LEU A 472 18.05 -20.16 10.14
CA LEU A 472 16.97 -21.13 10.42
C LEU A 472 17.55 -22.52 10.69
N ALA A 473 18.42 -23.02 9.82
CA ALA A 473 19.02 -24.34 9.97
C ALA A 473 19.87 -24.47 11.25
N LYS A 474 20.46 -23.38 11.74
CA LYS A 474 21.13 -23.31 13.04
C LYS A 474 20.13 -23.36 14.20
N ASP A 475 19.11 -22.50 14.20
CA ASP A 475 18.11 -22.43 15.27
C ASP A 475 17.33 -23.75 15.42
N LEU A 476 17.03 -24.43 14.30
CA LEU A 476 16.44 -25.77 14.28
C LEU A 476 17.36 -26.84 14.87
N LYS A 477 18.66 -26.84 14.53
CA LYS A 477 19.65 -27.79 15.07
C LYS A 477 19.96 -27.56 16.56
N GLN A 478 19.87 -26.31 17.01
CA GLN A 478 20.09 -25.91 18.40
C GLN A 478 18.83 -25.99 19.26
N TYR A 479 17.69 -26.41 18.68
CA TYR A 479 16.37 -26.50 19.34
C TYR A 479 15.86 -25.18 19.95
N THR A 480 16.43 -24.03 19.56
CA THR A 480 15.89 -22.70 19.88
C THR A 480 14.56 -22.46 19.15
N ILE A 481 14.37 -23.12 18.01
CA ILE A 481 13.09 -23.31 17.32
C ILE A 481 12.80 -24.82 17.22
N ASN A 482 11.72 -25.28 17.84
CA ASN A 482 11.23 -26.66 17.68
C ASN A 482 10.25 -26.72 16.50
N ALA A 483 10.70 -27.21 15.33
CA ALA A 483 9.88 -27.30 14.12
C ALA A 483 8.53 -28.03 14.31
N ARG A 484 8.46 -29.01 15.23
CA ARG A 484 7.23 -29.76 15.50
C ARG A 484 6.17 -28.94 16.22
N ASN A 485 6.56 -27.87 16.92
CA ASN A 485 5.68 -27.03 17.73
C ASN A 485 5.55 -25.58 17.21
N VAL A 486 5.97 -25.29 15.99
CA VAL A 486 5.75 -23.98 15.36
C VAL A 486 5.13 -24.17 13.98
N THR A 487 4.50 -23.12 13.47
CA THR A 487 4.07 -23.02 12.07
C THR A 487 5.04 -22.13 11.31
N LEU A 488 5.62 -22.62 10.21
CA LEU A 488 6.41 -21.78 9.31
C LEU A 488 5.47 -20.87 8.50
N LEU A 489 5.81 -19.59 8.36
CA LEU A 489 5.14 -18.63 7.49
C LEU A 489 6.15 -18.08 6.46
N LEU A 490 5.76 -18.11 5.19
CA LEU A 490 6.41 -17.38 4.10
C LEU A 490 5.38 -16.49 3.41
N CYS A 491 5.65 -15.18 3.37
CA CYS A 491 4.80 -14.20 2.71
C CYS A 491 5.54 -13.60 1.50
N TYR A 492 4.86 -13.58 0.35
CA TYR A 492 5.32 -13.03 -0.92
C TYR A 492 6.77 -13.38 -1.32
N PRO A 493 7.21 -14.66 -1.19
CA PRO A 493 8.61 -15.03 -1.42
C PRO A 493 9.06 -14.71 -2.86
N PRO A 494 10.24 -14.11 -3.09
CA PRO A 494 10.66 -13.72 -4.43
C PRO A 494 10.86 -14.93 -5.36
N PRO A 495 10.35 -14.89 -6.62
CA PRO A 495 10.19 -16.08 -7.45
C PRO A 495 11.51 -16.64 -8.00
N LYS A 496 12.51 -15.77 -8.21
CA LYS A 496 13.85 -16.15 -8.68
C LYS A 496 14.80 -16.61 -7.56
N SER A 497 14.32 -16.75 -6.32
CA SER A 497 15.15 -17.06 -5.14
C SER A 497 14.90 -18.47 -4.59
N SER A 498 15.97 -19.20 -4.25
CA SER A 498 15.86 -20.49 -3.57
C SER A 498 15.40 -20.38 -2.11
N MET A 499 15.33 -19.17 -1.54
CA MET A 499 14.99 -18.93 -0.13
C MET A 499 13.74 -19.70 0.33
N ALA A 500 12.65 -19.67 -0.45
CA ALA A 500 11.41 -20.35 -0.07
C ALA A 500 11.56 -21.88 -0.08
N LEU A 501 12.19 -22.41 -1.14
CA LEU A 501 12.48 -23.83 -1.30
C LEU A 501 13.37 -24.35 -0.16
N ASP A 502 14.46 -23.66 0.15
CA ASP A 502 15.46 -24.12 1.09
C ASP A 502 15.03 -23.90 2.55
N THR A 503 14.27 -22.83 2.84
CA THR A 503 13.57 -22.65 4.12
C THR A 503 12.58 -23.79 4.37
N LEU A 504 11.74 -24.12 3.38
CA LEU A 504 10.75 -25.19 3.53
C LEU A 504 11.42 -26.57 3.64
N LYS A 505 12.47 -26.86 2.86
CA LYS A 505 13.31 -28.07 3.02
C LYS A 505 13.88 -28.16 4.43
N ALA A 506 14.53 -27.10 4.93
CA ALA A 506 15.17 -27.10 6.25
C ALA A 506 14.13 -27.32 7.36
N PHE A 507 12.98 -26.66 7.29
CA PHE A 507 11.89 -26.83 8.24
C PHE A 507 11.34 -28.27 8.25
N VAL A 508 11.02 -28.83 7.08
CA VAL A 508 10.51 -30.20 6.95
C VAL A 508 11.54 -31.25 7.39
N GLN A 509 12.83 -31.05 7.09
CA GLN A 509 13.92 -31.95 7.51
C GLN A 509 14.05 -32.08 9.04
N HIS A 510 13.76 -31.02 9.79
CA HIS A 510 13.76 -31.04 11.27
C HIS A 510 12.39 -31.45 11.86
N GLY A 511 11.47 -31.93 11.02
CA GLY A 511 10.15 -32.42 11.44
C GLY A 511 9.07 -31.34 11.54
N GLY A 512 9.20 -30.25 10.79
CA GLY A 512 8.13 -29.25 10.63
C GLY A 512 6.90 -29.83 9.94
N THR A 513 5.71 -29.63 10.53
CA THR A 513 4.45 -30.29 10.09
C THR A 513 3.34 -29.34 9.67
N SER A 514 3.52 -28.02 9.83
CA SER A 514 2.49 -27.02 9.50
C SER A 514 3.13 -25.76 8.92
N PHE A 515 2.59 -25.31 7.79
CA PHE A 515 3.17 -24.25 6.97
C PHE A 515 2.06 -23.36 6.40
N ILE A 516 2.30 -22.05 6.35
CA ILE A 516 1.46 -21.05 5.69
C ILE A 516 2.27 -20.41 4.56
N HIS A 517 1.72 -20.44 3.35
CA HIS A 517 2.20 -19.67 2.21
C HIS A 517 1.21 -18.55 1.92
N ILE A 518 1.69 -17.34 1.67
CA ILE A 518 0.89 -16.23 1.17
C ILE A 518 1.53 -15.75 -0.13
N GLY A 519 0.89 -15.98 -1.27
CA GLY A 519 1.47 -15.70 -2.58
C GLY A 519 0.65 -16.24 -3.74
N GLU A 520 1.13 -16.02 -4.96
CA GLU A 520 0.56 -16.55 -6.21
C GLU A 520 1.33 -17.81 -6.65
N PHE A 521 0.59 -18.90 -6.91
CA PHE A 521 1.15 -20.10 -7.56
C PHE A 521 1.30 -19.93 -9.08
N LYS A 522 2.37 -20.48 -9.64
CA LYS A 522 2.81 -20.34 -11.03
C LYS A 522 2.82 -18.87 -11.45
N GLY A 523 3.53 -18.03 -10.72
CA GLY A 523 3.48 -16.58 -10.94
C GLY A 523 4.54 -15.80 -10.15
N LEU A 524 4.12 -14.69 -9.56
CA LEU A 524 5.04 -13.67 -9.02
C LEU A 524 5.70 -14.03 -7.67
N THR A 525 5.48 -15.23 -7.12
CA THR A 525 6.04 -15.63 -5.82
C THR A 525 6.45 -17.09 -5.76
N GLY A 526 7.63 -17.36 -5.22
CA GLY A 526 8.22 -18.71 -5.12
C GLY A 526 8.72 -19.24 -6.46
N SER A 527 9.66 -20.18 -6.42
CA SER A 527 10.16 -20.85 -7.63
C SER A 527 9.31 -22.09 -7.96
N PRO A 528 9.29 -22.56 -9.22
CA PRO A 528 8.60 -23.80 -9.60
C PRO A 528 9.06 -25.02 -8.78
N GLU A 529 10.31 -25.05 -8.33
CA GLU A 529 10.84 -26.11 -7.46
C GLU A 529 10.30 -26.02 -6.03
N PHE A 530 10.11 -24.80 -5.49
CA PHE A 530 9.41 -24.58 -4.21
C PHE A 530 7.98 -25.11 -4.29
N GLU A 531 7.26 -24.75 -5.34
CA GLU A 531 5.88 -25.20 -5.58
C GLU A 531 5.79 -26.73 -5.70
N GLN A 532 6.68 -27.34 -6.48
CA GLN A 532 6.72 -28.79 -6.65
C GLN A 532 7.08 -29.51 -5.34
N TYR A 533 8.05 -29.00 -4.57
CA TYR A 533 8.41 -29.56 -3.26
C TYR A 533 7.26 -29.47 -2.26
N LEU A 534 6.59 -28.31 -2.20
CA LEU A 534 5.40 -28.07 -1.40
C LEU A 534 4.28 -29.06 -1.77
N HIS A 535 3.96 -29.19 -3.06
CA HIS A 535 2.94 -30.11 -3.57
C HIS A 535 3.26 -31.57 -3.33
N ASP A 536 4.54 -31.97 -3.30
CA ASP A 536 4.95 -33.34 -3.03
C ASP A 536 4.96 -33.69 -1.54
N LYS A 537 5.46 -32.80 -0.66
CA LYS A 537 5.64 -33.11 0.77
C LYS A 537 4.43 -32.77 1.64
N LEU A 538 3.62 -31.77 1.26
CA LEU A 538 2.50 -31.29 2.06
C LEU A 538 1.17 -31.33 1.30
N GLU A 539 0.06 -31.32 2.03
CA GLU A 539 -1.30 -31.18 1.51
C GLU A 539 -1.90 -29.84 1.92
N CYS A 540 -2.52 -29.14 0.96
CA CYS A 540 -3.24 -27.89 1.22
C CYS A 540 -4.57 -28.22 1.92
N VAL A 541 -4.68 -27.85 3.20
CA VAL A 541 -5.87 -28.09 4.02
C VAL A 541 -6.89 -26.96 3.90
N GLN A 542 -6.43 -25.71 3.78
CA GLN A 542 -7.25 -24.50 3.67
C GLN A 542 -6.63 -23.49 2.69
N ARG A 543 -7.48 -22.65 2.08
CA ARG A 543 -7.14 -21.66 1.05
C ARG A 543 -8.12 -20.49 1.10
N PHE A 544 -7.61 -19.27 1.05
CA PHE A 544 -8.39 -18.03 1.02
C PHE A 544 -7.75 -17.02 0.06
N PRO A 545 -8.51 -16.26 -0.73
CA PRO A 545 -7.95 -15.19 -1.54
C PRO A 545 -7.41 -14.06 -0.66
N CYS A 546 -6.39 -13.36 -1.13
CA CYS A 546 -6.01 -12.06 -0.60
C CYS A 546 -6.90 -10.97 -1.25
N PRO A 547 -7.29 -9.92 -0.51
CA PRO A 547 -7.79 -8.67 -1.10
C PRO A 547 -6.80 -8.11 -2.14
N SER A 548 -7.25 -8.01 -3.39
CA SER A 548 -6.36 -7.74 -4.53
C SER A 548 -6.06 -6.25 -4.74
N TRP A 549 -4.80 -5.94 -5.06
CA TRP A 549 -4.33 -4.61 -5.47
C TRP A 549 -4.36 -4.47 -6.99
N GLY A 550 -5.56 -4.44 -7.55
CA GLY A 550 -5.74 -4.44 -8.99
C GLY A 550 -5.96 -5.86 -9.51
N THR A 551 -4.89 -6.62 -9.81
CA THR A 551 -5.01 -7.89 -10.54
C THR A 551 -3.96 -8.94 -10.20
N ASP A 552 -3.45 -8.92 -8.97
CA ASP A 552 -2.68 -10.05 -8.43
C ASP A 552 -3.54 -11.33 -8.32
N ALA A 553 -2.90 -12.42 -7.88
CA ALA A 553 -3.57 -13.68 -7.54
C ALA A 553 -3.00 -14.28 -6.26
N ALA A 554 -2.68 -13.41 -5.29
CA ALA A 554 -2.18 -13.85 -4.00
C ALA A 554 -3.28 -14.57 -3.21
N GLU A 555 -2.93 -15.68 -2.60
CA GLU A 555 -3.82 -16.45 -1.71
C GLU A 555 -3.06 -16.91 -0.47
N VAL A 556 -3.76 -16.92 0.67
CA VAL A 556 -3.31 -17.60 1.89
C VAL A 556 -3.61 -19.08 1.71
N THR A 557 -2.58 -19.92 1.75
CA THR A 557 -2.74 -21.37 1.76
C THR A 557 -2.05 -22.00 2.96
N MET A 558 -2.75 -22.93 3.60
CA MET A 558 -2.32 -23.60 4.81
C MET A 558 -2.08 -25.08 4.51
N TRP A 559 -0.94 -25.59 4.95
CA TRP A 559 -0.37 -26.84 4.49
C TRP A 559 0.09 -27.71 5.66
N THR A 560 -0.22 -29.01 5.61
CA THR A 560 0.25 -30.00 6.59
C THR A 560 1.06 -31.09 5.92
N THR A 561 2.05 -31.67 6.62
CA THR A 561 2.79 -32.83 6.11
C THR A 561 1.87 -34.02 5.87
N LYS A 562 1.95 -34.62 4.68
CA LYS A 562 1.08 -35.75 4.29
C LYS A 562 1.29 -36.96 5.19
N LYS A 563 0.20 -37.67 5.48
CA LYS A 563 0.25 -39.02 6.05
C LYS A 563 0.72 -40.01 4.98
N THR A 564 1.66 -40.88 5.31
CA THR A 564 2.47 -41.66 4.35
C THR A 564 1.74 -42.74 3.55
N ASN A 565 0.47 -43.04 3.86
CA ASN A 565 -0.28 -44.17 3.28
C ASN A 565 -1.72 -43.84 2.82
N ASP A 566 -2.15 -42.57 2.78
CA ASP A 566 -3.58 -42.24 2.68
C ASP A 566 -4.25 -42.62 1.34
N GLY A 567 -3.48 -42.87 0.27
CA GLY A 567 -4.00 -43.22 -1.06
C GLY A 567 -4.83 -42.11 -1.74
N SER A 568 -5.07 -40.99 -1.06
CA SER A 568 -5.85 -39.86 -1.52
C SER A 568 -5.33 -39.31 -2.85
N LYS A 569 -6.25 -38.98 -3.77
CA LYS A 569 -5.91 -38.28 -5.00
C LYS A 569 -5.27 -36.93 -4.64
N LYS A 570 -4.05 -36.67 -5.15
CA LYS A 570 -3.37 -35.36 -4.99
C LYS A 570 -4.38 -34.24 -5.30
N ARG A 571 -4.60 -33.33 -4.34
CA ARG A 571 -5.34 -32.09 -4.58
C ARG A 571 -4.59 -31.27 -5.65
N PRO A 572 -5.29 -30.52 -6.51
CA PRO A 572 -4.62 -29.62 -7.44
C PRO A 572 -3.82 -28.55 -6.68
N LEU A 573 -2.70 -28.11 -7.25
CA LEU A 573 -1.93 -26.97 -6.73
C LEU A 573 -2.66 -25.66 -7.04
N LEU A 574 -3.15 -25.53 -8.28
CA LEU A 574 -3.89 -24.38 -8.77
C LEU A 574 -5.27 -24.86 -9.29
N PRO A 575 -6.30 -24.93 -8.40
CA PRO A 575 -7.62 -25.46 -8.73
C PRO A 575 -8.37 -24.53 -9.70
N CYS A 576 -8.87 -25.08 -10.80
CA CYS A 576 -9.66 -24.33 -11.76
C CYS A 576 -10.84 -23.57 -11.12
N SER A 577 -10.91 -22.26 -11.33
CA SER A 577 -11.82 -21.31 -10.67
C SER A 577 -13.30 -21.73 -10.75
N PHE A 578 -13.74 -22.32 -11.87
CA PHE A 578 -15.11 -22.83 -12.04
C PHE A 578 -15.38 -24.18 -11.34
N CYS A 579 -14.53 -25.18 -11.54
CA CYS A 579 -14.86 -26.56 -11.12
C CYS A 579 -14.20 -27.01 -9.81
N LYS A 580 -13.20 -26.26 -9.33
CA LYS A 580 -12.32 -26.49 -8.16
C LYS A 580 -11.64 -27.88 -8.04
N LYS A 581 -11.95 -28.83 -8.93
CA LYS A 581 -11.60 -30.27 -8.84
C LYS A 581 -10.43 -30.74 -9.72
N ARG A 582 -9.88 -29.87 -10.57
CA ARG A 582 -8.80 -30.20 -11.52
C ARG A 582 -7.80 -29.05 -11.58
N GLU A 583 -6.54 -29.42 -11.80
CA GLU A 583 -5.43 -28.51 -12.08
C GLU A 583 -5.80 -27.57 -13.24
N ALA A 584 -5.55 -26.27 -13.07
CA ALA A 584 -5.63 -25.33 -14.16
C ALA A 584 -4.45 -25.51 -15.11
N VAL A 585 -4.72 -25.38 -16.41
CA VAL A 585 -3.69 -25.48 -17.48
C VAL A 585 -3.54 -24.16 -18.24
N ARG A 586 -4.36 -23.17 -17.90
CA ARG A 586 -4.26 -21.78 -18.38
C ARG A 586 -4.78 -20.75 -17.38
N ARG A 587 -4.13 -19.58 -17.31
CA ARG A 587 -4.54 -18.38 -16.54
C ARG A 587 -5.14 -17.34 -17.49
N CYS A 588 -6.19 -16.62 -17.08
CA CYS A 588 -6.70 -15.47 -17.83
C CYS A 588 -5.74 -14.29 -17.69
N ARG A 589 -5.16 -13.80 -18.79
CA ARG A 589 -4.20 -12.69 -18.71
C ARG A 589 -4.81 -11.38 -18.19
N LEU A 590 -6.14 -11.19 -18.28
CA LEU A 590 -6.84 -10.02 -17.72
C LEU A 590 -7.08 -10.07 -16.21
N LEU A 591 -7.06 -11.25 -15.58
CA LEU A 591 -7.29 -11.46 -14.14
C LEU A 591 -6.54 -12.71 -13.67
N ARG A 592 -5.44 -12.53 -12.93
CA ARG A 592 -4.49 -13.62 -12.67
C ARG A 592 -5.07 -14.76 -11.83
N TYR A 593 -6.07 -14.49 -11.00
CA TYR A 593 -6.78 -15.49 -10.17
C TYR A 593 -7.83 -16.32 -10.94
N LEU A 594 -8.12 -15.97 -12.20
CA LEU A 594 -9.01 -16.75 -13.06
C LEU A 594 -8.25 -17.80 -13.87
N VAL A 595 -8.33 -19.04 -13.40
CA VAL A 595 -7.51 -20.16 -13.89
C VAL A 595 -8.40 -21.34 -14.30
N TYR A 596 -8.10 -21.98 -15.44
CA TYR A 596 -9.01 -22.93 -16.07
C TYR A 596 -8.37 -24.25 -16.52
N CYS A 597 -8.99 -25.36 -16.13
CA CYS A 597 -8.66 -26.73 -16.54
C CYS A 597 -9.26 -27.14 -17.91
N GLY A 598 -9.50 -26.19 -18.81
CA GLY A 598 -10.03 -26.45 -20.16
C GLY A 598 -11.22 -25.60 -20.59
N LYS A 599 -11.42 -25.52 -21.91
CA LYS A 599 -12.43 -24.71 -22.63
C LYS A 599 -13.86 -24.86 -22.08
N LYS A 600 -14.28 -26.07 -21.66
CA LYS A 600 -15.63 -26.31 -21.09
C LYS A 600 -15.84 -25.58 -19.76
N CYS A 601 -14.81 -25.41 -18.93
CA CYS A 601 -14.91 -24.67 -17.68
C CYS A 601 -14.93 -23.16 -17.96
N CYS A 602 -13.97 -22.65 -18.74
CA CYS A 602 -13.91 -21.25 -19.15
C CYS A 602 -15.22 -20.76 -19.84
N LYS A 603 -15.88 -21.61 -20.64
CA LYS A 603 -17.18 -21.26 -21.25
C LYS A 603 -18.38 -21.28 -20.30
N ARG A 604 -18.41 -22.15 -19.28
CA ARG A 604 -19.48 -22.14 -18.26
C ARG A 604 -19.31 -21.00 -17.25
N ASP A 605 -18.07 -20.59 -17.02
CA ASP A 605 -17.69 -19.49 -16.11
C ASP A 605 -17.75 -18.11 -16.77
N ALA A 606 -18.27 -18.01 -18.00
CA ALA A 606 -18.18 -16.78 -18.80
C ALA A 606 -18.91 -15.58 -18.17
N GLU A 607 -20.01 -15.83 -17.45
CA GLU A 607 -20.76 -14.80 -16.75
C GLU A 607 -20.06 -14.36 -15.45
N ALA A 608 -19.65 -15.30 -14.59
CA ALA A 608 -18.90 -15.01 -13.36
C ALA A 608 -17.58 -14.27 -13.67
N ARG A 609 -16.84 -14.68 -14.70
CA ARG A 609 -15.69 -13.94 -15.23
C ARG A 609 -16.06 -12.54 -15.72
N GLY A 610 -17.19 -12.38 -16.42
CA GLY A 610 -17.68 -11.07 -16.86
C GLY A 610 -18.02 -10.15 -15.70
N LYS A 611 -18.56 -10.69 -14.60
CA LYS A 611 -18.81 -9.96 -13.35
C LYS A 611 -17.49 -9.54 -12.68
N GLN A 612 -16.55 -10.47 -12.54
CA GLN A 612 -15.21 -10.22 -11.98
C GLN A 612 -14.43 -9.16 -12.78
N LEU A 613 -14.38 -9.27 -14.11
CA LEU A 613 -13.68 -8.29 -14.96
C LEU A 613 -14.17 -6.85 -14.71
N ARG A 614 -15.47 -6.65 -14.50
CA ARG A 614 -16.05 -5.33 -14.21
C ARG A 614 -15.67 -4.77 -12.83
N LEU A 615 -15.53 -5.61 -11.79
CA LEU A 615 -15.02 -5.18 -10.48
C LEU A 615 -13.58 -4.65 -10.57
N HIS A 616 -12.80 -5.13 -11.54
CA HIS A 616 -11.45 -4.64 -11.83
C HIS A 616 -11.40 -3.59 -12.96
N MET A 617 -12.56 -2.97 -13.26
CA MET A 617 -12.77 -1.89 -14.25
C MET A 617 -12.55 -2.28 -15.73
N ILE A 618 -12.65 -3.57 -16.05
CA ILE A 618 -12.53 -4.11 -17.41
C ILE A 618 -13.91 -4.54 -17.93
N ASP A 619 -14.62 -3.69 -18.68
CA ASP A 619 -15.87 -4.07 -19.35
C ASP A 619 -15.65 -4.39 -20.83
N LEU A 620 -15.56 -5.67 -21.16
CA LEU A 620 -15.46 -6.14 -22.55
C LEU A 620 -16.77 -5.98 -23.36
N GLY A 621 -17.89 -5.62 -22.71
CA GLY A 621 -19.20 -5.55 -23.36
C GLY A 621 -19.73 -6.93 -23.82
N PRO A 622 -20.87 -6.97 -24.54
CA PRO A 622 -21.53 -8.23 -24.91
C PRO A 622 -20.98 -8.90 -26.18
N SER A 623 -20.24 -8.15 -27.01
CA SER A 623 -19.72 -8.59 -28.32
C SER A 623 -18.39 -9.34 -28.22
N ILE A 624 -17.52 -8.93 -27.29
CA ILE A 624 -16.19 -9.52 -27.12
C ILE A 624 -16.31 -10.78 -26.25
N ARG A 625 -15.85 -11.92 -26.77
CA ARG A 625 -15.83 -13.19 -26.03
C ARG A 625 -14.41 -13.70 -25.90
N LEU A 626 -14.00 -13.98 -24.67
CA LEU A 626 -12.68 -14.54 -24.40
C LEU A 626 -12.63 -16.03 -24.81
N GLU A 627 -11.72 -16.38 -25.70
CA GLU A 627 -11.56 -17.74 -26.23
C GLU A 627 -10.35 -18.43 -25.59
N PHE A 628 -10.61 -19.51 -24.86
CA PHE A 628 -9.66 -20.28 -24.04
C PHE A 628 -8.34 -20.73 -24.74
N GLN A 629 -8.27 -20.68 -26.07
CA GLN A 629 -7.12 -21.14 -26.87
C GLN A 629 -6.30 -19.99 -27.46
N ASP A 630 -6.65 -18.73 -27.19
CA ASP A 630 -5.88 -17.56 -27.60
C ASP A 630 -4.86 -17.23 -26.51
N ASP A 631 -3.56 -17.44 -26.80
CA ASP A 631 -2.46 -17.29 -25.83
C ASP A 631 -2.28 -15.84 -25.33
N ARG A 632 -2.78 -14.87 -26.10
CA ARG A 632 -2.89 -13.44 -25.71
C ARG A 632 -3.91 -13.21 -24.60
N GLN A 633 -4.94 -14.07 -24.52
CA GLN A 633 -6.05 -13.96 -23.58
C GLN A 633 -5.90 -14.95 -22.42
N PHE A 634 -5.26 -16.09 -22.67
CA PHE A 634 -5.06 -17.17 -21.72
C PHE A 634 -3.64 -17.76 -21.82
N GLU A 635 -2.77 -17.30 -20.92
CA GLU A 635 -1.45 -17.85 -20.63
C GLU A 635 -1.51 -19.35 -20.32
N VAL A 636 -0.45 -20.12 -20.63
CA VAL A 636 -0.34 -21.56 -20.34
C VAL A 636 0.34 -21.78 -18.99
N LEU A 637 -0.19 -22.74 -18.21
CA LEU A 637 0.26 -23.07 -16.84
C LEU A 637 0.83 -24.50 -16.74
#